data_AF-A0A938SJZ1-F1
#
_entry.id   AF-A0A938SJZ1-F1
#
_cell.length_a   1.000
_cell.length_b   1.000
_cell.length_c   1.000
_cell.angle_alpha   90.00
_cell.angle_beta   90.00
_cell.angle_gamma   90.00
#
_symmetry.space_group_name_H-M   'P 1'
#
loop_
_entity.id
_entity.type
_entity.pdbx_description
1 polymer ?
#
loop_
_entity_poly.entity_id
_entity_poly.type
_entity_poly.pdbx_seq_one_letter_code
_entity_poly.pdbx_strand_id
1 'polypeptide(L)'
;MDANRPARSLVMDQRRNLRHLGPLIIVLLVSAGRSLADPPRLDPLVTARPIVFVVRHQYAADHHNTETMFQTGEICAAKFQGGSAIRTIDLGNGGKTETLLELPEGVARDIEVDFDGRRLLFSMRRNAADDYHIYQMAADGTGLEQLTFGAGISDIDPIYLPDGRIMFSSSREPKYCMCNRHIMCNLFTMNGDGSNIVQIGHSTLFEGHPSLLSDGRVIYDRWEYVDRNFGDAQGVWVCNPDGTNHAIYWGNHTNSPGALLDNREIPGTPLLVSTFSSCHDRPWGALAIVDRRLGLDGRSPVLRTWPAGAIDLVGQGDFDTFVRVMPKYEDPYPLSDRLLLCSRMTGEGERMGIYLVDLDGNEALLHAEPPGCFDPMPLGPRTRPPVIGPTSDLAREEGHFYVADVYRGTGMEQIERGTVKWLRVVESPEKRFWTNPAWDGGTGQQAPGMAWDDFNNKRILGTVPVDEDGSAYFTVPADRFVYFQLLDDRGMMIQSMRSGTIVRPGETLGCAGCHEDRRTSVPFDRPMLATRRPPSRLAPWYGGERNFAYVAEVQPVLDKHCVSCHDYGKAAGEKLNLAGDLGLLFNTSYSELRRKKYVQVPGAGPHQVLQPKSWGSHASKLVEVLLKGHGDEAVDAEVHLDREAFDRIVTWVDINAPYYPEYASNFRDNLYGRSPLDDRQLAELKSLTGSTDVNFTRPDLSPCLARFTDRADPACQRALALIAAGKQLLAERPRADMPGFRLVSPIEIAQQAKYDALQQAEQQARQAAVRGEKRFDARQ
;
A
#
# COMPACT_ATOMS: atom_id res chain seq x y z
N MET A 1 -40.29 -27.46 -4.47
CA MET A 1 -41.00 -27.97 -3.28
C MET A 1 -40.42 -27.23 -2.11
N ASP A 2 -40.85 -25.99 -1.89
CA ASP A 2 -41.99 -25.59 -1.04
C ASP A 2 -41.39 -25.06 0.27
N ALA A 3 -41.85 -24.00 0.92
CA ALA A 3 -42.71 -22.86 0.63
C ALA A 3 -42.61 -21.99 1.91
N ASN A 4 -42.53 -20.67 1.79
CA ASN A 4 -43.34 -19.69 2.57
C ASN A 4 -42.73 -18.28 2.58
N ARG A 5 -43.48 -17.36 1.95
CA ARG A 5 -43.53 -15.93 2.23
C ARG A 5 -44.73 -15.64 3.14
N PRO A 6 -44.70 -14.55 3.90
CA PRO A 6 -45.66 -13.44 3.67
C PRO A 6 -44.98 -12.07 3.92
N ALA A 7 -45.53 -10.88 3.68
CA ALA A 7 -46.60 -10.32 2.86
C ALA A 7 -46.30 -8.81 2.78
N ARG A 8 -46.69 -8.15 1.68
CA ARG A 8 -46.57 -6.70 1.45
C ARG A 8 -47.64 -5.93 2.22
N SER A 9 -47.31 -4.76 2.77
CA SER A 9 -48.29 -3.72 3.13
C SER A 9 -48.05 -2.44 2.33
N LEU A 10 -49.12 -1.95 1.73
CA LEU A 10 -49.26 -0.64 1.07
C LEU A 10 -49.08 0.50 2.08
N VAL A 11 -48.41 1.59 1.68
CA VAL A 11 -48.72 2.94 2.18
C VAL A 11 -48.67 3.92 1.01
N MET A 12 -49.67 4.79 1.01
CA MET A 12 -50.13 5.69 -0.05
C MET A 12 -49.18 6.85 -0.35
N ASP A 13 -49.21 7.20 -1.63
CA ASP A 13 -48.80 8.46 -2.24
C ASP A 13 -49.55 9.66 -1.66
N GLN A 14 -48.80 10.65 -1.15
CA GLN A 14 -49.25 12.05 -1.12
C GLN A 14 -48.09 12.98 -1.47
N ARG A 15 -47.94 13.24 -2.78
CA ARG A 15 -47.28 14.43 -3.30
C ARG A 15 -48.04 15.69 -2.88
N ARG A 16 -47.37 16.65 -2.22
CA ARG A 16 -47.76 18.06 -2.24
C ARG A 16 -46.55 18.96 -2.51
N ASN A 17 -46.78 19.80 -3.51
CA ASN A 17 -45.95 20.90 -3.98
C ASN A 17 -45.53 21.86 -2.86
N LEU A 18 -44.29 22.32 -2.90
CA LEU A 18 -43.91 23.70 -2.55
C LEU A 18 -42.66 24.06 -3.37
N ARG A 19 -42.87 24.89 -4.40
CA ARG A 19 -41.81 25.61 -5.12
C ARG A 19 -41.62 26.98 -4.46
N HIS A 20 -40.37 27.45 -4.52
CA HIS A 20 -39.90 28.82 -4.32
C HIS A 20 -39.91 29.40 -2.90
N LEU A 21 -38.73 29.39 -2.26
CA LEU A 21 -38.21 30.46 -1.40
C LEU A 21 -36.66 30.39 -1.47
N GLY A 22 -36.00 31.53 -1.68
CA GLY A 22 -34.53 31.64 -1.81
C GLY A 22 -33.78 31.33 -0.50
N PRO A 23 -32.44 31.24 -0.52
CA PRO A 23 -31.68 30.75 0.62
C PRO A 23 -31.61 31.82 1.72
N LEU A 24 -32.33 31.58 2.82
CA LEU A 24 -32.05 32.22 4.10
C LEU A 24 -31.21 31.22 4.91
N ILE A 25 -29.97 31.60 5.20
CA ILE A 25 -29.04 30.84 6.04
C ILE A 25 -29.64 30.73 7.45
N ILE A 26 -29.96 29.50 7.90
CA ILE A 26 -30.30 29.21 9.29
C ILE A 26 -29.13 28.45 9.90
N VAL A 27 -28.35 29.14 10.73
CA VAL A 27 -27.37 28.54 11.65
C VAL A 27 -28.17 27.92 12.79
N LEU A 28 -28.37 26.60 12.76
CA LEU A 28 -28.97 25.84 13.86
C LEU A 28 -27.87 25.42 14.84
N LEU A 29 -27.68 26.21 15.90
CA LEU A 29 -26.96 25.79 17.09
C LEU A 29 -27.93 25.09 18.05
N VAL A 30 -27.77 23.78 18.24
CA VAL A 30 -28.40 23.09 19.37
C VAL A 30 -27.46 23.22 20.56
N SER A 31 -27.72 24.17 21.45
CA SER A 31 -27.21 24.11 22.83
C SER A 31 -28.21 24.69 23.82
N ALA A 32 -28.29 24.06 24.99
CA ALA A 32 -29.22 24.38 26.05
C ALA A 32 -29.01 25.80 26.60
N GLY A 33 -30.09 26.60 26.59
CA GLY A 33 -30.30 27.69 27.53
C GLY A 33 -29.37 28.91 27.42
N ARG A 34 -29.42 29.67 26.31
CA ARG A 34 -29.06 31.09 26.30
C ARG A 34 -30.07 31.93 25.50
N SER A 35 -30.32 33.14 26.00
CA SER A 35 -31.29 34.13 25.52
C SER A 35 -31.03 34.60 24.08
N LEU A 36 -32.12 34.83 23.32
CA LEU A 36 -32.17 35.30 21.93
C LEU A 36 -31.99 36.83 21.82
N ALA A 37 -30.78 37.33 22.09
CA ALA A 37 -30.39 38.67 21.70
C ALA A 37 -28.95 38.61 21.18
N ASP A 38 -28.78 38.98 19.91
CA ASP A 38 -27.62 38.84 19.03
C ASP A 38 -27.43 37.47 18.36
N PRO A 39 -27.20 37.43 17.03
CA PRO A 39 -26.72 36.22 16.37
C PRO A 39 -25.37 35.82 16.98
N PRO A 40 -25.08 34.51 17.09
CA PRO A 40 -23.81 34.07 17.65
C PRO A 40 -22.68 34.71 16.87
N ARG A 41 -21.83 35.48 17.57
CA ARG A 41 -20.66 36.08 16.95
C ARG A 41 -19.71 34.95 16.57
N LEU A 42 -19.56 34.72 15.26
CA LEU A 42 -18.62 33.76 14.71
C LEU A 42 -17.19 34.11 15.15
N ASP A 43 -16.36 33.08 15.31
CA ASP A 43 -14.99 33.24 15.81
C ASP A 43 -14.15 34.09 14.83
N PRO A 44 -13.33 35.04 15.31
CA PRO A 44 -12.43 35.81 14.47
C PRO A 44 -11.54 34.97 13.54
N LEU A 45 -11.18 33.74 13.90
CA LEU A 45 -10.38 32.84 13.07
C LEU A 45 -11.08 32.46 11.75
N VAL A 46 -12.41 32.52 11.70
CA VAL A 46 -13.20 32.25 10.48
C VAL A 46 -13.83 33.49 9.86
N THR A 47 -13.84 34.64 10.56
CA THR A 47 -14.38 35.90 10.03
C THR A 47 -13.32 36.93 9.64
N ALA A 48 -12.07 36.79 10.08
CA ALA A 48 -11.02 37.77 9.81
C ALA A 48 -10.52 37.74 8.36
N ARG A 49 -10.71 36.62 7.67
CA ARG A 49 -10.29 36.42 6.28
C ARG A 49 -11.23 35.44 5.58
N PRO A 50 -11.37 35.51 4.25
CA PRO A 50 -12.14 34.53 3.50
C PRO A 50 -11.60 33.11 3.70
N ILE A 51 -12.47 32.12 3.57
CA ILE A 51 -12.11 30.69 3.51
C ILE A 51 -12.17 30.28 2.05
N VAL A 52 -11.09 29.72 1.51
CA VAL A 52 -11.09 29.05 0.20
C VAL A 52 -11.58 27.61 0.36
N PHE A 53 -12.33 27.11 -0.62
CA PHE A 53 -12.85 25.75 -0.65
C PHE A 53 -13.13 25.29 -2.09
N VAL A 54 -13.30 23.98 -2.26
CA VAL A 54 -13.68 23.33 -3.52
C VAL A 54 -15.16 22.97 -3.48
N VAL A 55 -15.87 23.30 -4.56
CA VAL A 55 -17.19 22.73 -4.84
C VAL A 55 -17.01 21.58 -5.82
N ARG A 56 -17.42 20.36 -5.48
CA ARG A 56 -17.37 19.19 -6.39
C ARG A 56 -18.38 18.11 -5.99
N HIS A 57 -18.59 17.14 -6.86
CA HIS A 57 -19.27 15.91 -6.45
C HIS A 57 -18.40 15.15 -5.46
N GLN A 58 -19.04 14.47 -4.49
CA GLN A 58 -18.35 13.43 -3.74
C GLN A 58 -17.88 12.36 -4.74
N TYR A 59 -16.71 11.76 -4.50
CA TYR A 59 -16.13 10.77 -5.39
C TYR A 59 -17.10 9.63 -5.65
N ALA A 60 -17.08 9.06 -6.86
CA ALA A 60 -17.81 7.82 -7.12
C ALA A 60 -17.24 6.71 -6.23
N ALA A 61 -18.11 5.83 -5.72
CA ALA A 61 -17.66 4.68 -4.94
C ALA A 61 -16.82 3.73 -5.80
N ASP A 62 -15.66 3.32 -5.29
CA ASP A 62 -14.82 2.28 -5.85
C ASP A 62 -14.32 1.32 -4.76
N HIS A 63 -13.34 0.49 -5.08
CA HIS A 63 -12.90 -0.61 -4.25
C HIS A 63 -12.04 -0.14 -3.06
N HIS A 64 -11.26 0.94 -3.19
CA HIS A 64 -10.42 1.49 -2.10
C HIS A 64 -10.48 3.02 -1.98
N ASN A 65 -10.10 3.51 -0.79
CA ASN A 65 -10.02 4.94 -0.46
C ASN A 65 -9.00 5.72 -1.30
N THR A 66 -8.04 5.05 -1.94
CA THR A 66 -7.04 5.65 -2.82
C THR A 66 -7.54 5.86 -4.25
N GLU A 67 -8.72 5.32 -4.61
CA GLU A 67 -9.18 5.21 -6.01
C GLU A 67 -9.96 6.44 -6.48
N THR A 68 -9.44 7.62 -6.19
CA THR A 68 -10.10 8.91 -6.45
C THR A 68 -9.53 9.66 -7.67
N MET A 69 -8.43 9.14 -8.25
CA MET A 69 -7.80 9.71 -9.44
C MET A 69 -8.61 9.45 -10.71
N PHE A 70 -9.23 8.26 -10.81
CA PHE A 70 -9.91 7.79 -12.03
C PHE A 70 -9.04 7.98 -13.29
N GLN A 71 -7.76 7.63 -13.17
CA GLN A 71 -6.73 7.85 -14.19
C GLN A 71 -7.12 7.19 -15.52
N THR A 72 -6.83 7.87 -16.63
CA THR A 72 -7.08 7.35 -17.98
C THR A 72 -6.36 6.01 -18.19
N GLY A 73 -7.05 5.08 -18.87
CA GLY A 73 -6.53 3.73 -19.15
C GLY A 73 -6.60 2.76 -17.96
N GLU A 74 -6.96 3.21 -16.76
CA GLU A 74 -7.11 2.35 -15.58
C GLU A 74 -8.55 1.86 -15.38
N ILE A 75 -8.71 0.82 -14.55
CA ILE A 75 -9.98 0.10 -14.40
C ILE A 75 -11.14 0.95 -13.82
N CYS A 76 -10.82 2.04 -13.11
CA CYS A 76 -11.79 2.95 -12.52
C CYS A 76 -12.05 4.20 -13.37
N ALA A 77 -11.38 4.38 -14.51
CA ALA A 77 -11.45 5.61 -15.32
C ALA A 77 -12.88 6.04 -15.66
N ALA A 78 -13.76 5.08 -15.98
CA ALA A 78 -15.14 5.32 -16.38
C ALA A 78 -16.04 5.89 -15.25
N LYS A 79 -15.55 5.92 -14.01
CA LYS A 79 -16.30 6.45 -12.86
C LYS A 79 -16.07 7.94 -12.60
N PHE A 80 -15.15 8.58 -13.35
CA PHE A 80 -14.92 10.01 -13.21
C PHE A 80 -16.21 10.83 -13.43
N GLN A 81 -16.42 11.82 -12.58
CA GLN A 81 -17.51 12.79 -12.69
C GLN A 81 -16.92 14.20 -12.68
N GLY A 82 -17.19 14.96 -13.74
CA GLY A 82 -16.78 16.35 -13.86
C GLY A 82 -17.72 17.32 -13.16
N GLY A 83 -17.32 18.59 -13.11
CA GLY A 83 -18.09 19.67 -12.50
C GLY A 83 -17.53 20.05 -11.14
N SER A 84 -16.75 21.12 -11.11
CA SER A 84 -16.23 21.69 -9.88
C SER A 84 -15.96 23.19 -9.99
N ALA A 85 -15.71 23.83 -8.86
CA ALA A 85 -15.24 25.21 -8.78
C ALA A 85 -14.33 25.41 -7.56
N ILE A 86 -13.36 26.32 -7.67
CA ILE A 86 -12.64 26.87 -6.52
C ILE A 86 -13.33 28.17 -6.14
N ARG A 87 -13.72 28.30 -4.87
CA ARG A 87 -14.48 29.45 -4.37
C ARG A 87 -13.92 29.96 -3.05
N THR A 88 -14.29 31.19 -2.72
CA THR A 88 -14.08 31.75 -1.38
C THR A 88 -15.41 32.06 -0.73
N ILE A 89 -15.45 32.05 0.60
CA ILE A 89 -16.53 32.59 1.42
C ILE A 89 -15.99 33.56 2.47
N ASP A 90 -16.53 34.77 2.51
CA ASP A 90 -16.22 35.78 3.52
C ASP A 90 -17.31 35.85 4.59
N LEU A 91 -17.10 35.15 5.70
CA LEU A 91 -18.04 35.12 6.82
C LEU A 91 -18.04 36.43 7.63
N GLY A 92 -16.98 37.24 7.55
CA GLY A 92 -16.93 38.58 8.15
C GLY A 92 -17.79 39.59 7.39
N ASN A 93 -18.01 39.34 6.09
CA ASN A 93 -18.81 40.18 5.20
C ASN A 93 -20.11 39.49 4.77
N GLY A 94 -20.84 38.91 5.75
CA GLY A 94 -22.18 38.37 5.52
C GLY A 94 -22.23 37.04 4.75
N GLY A 95 -21.12 36.31 4.66
CA GLY A 95 -21.05 35.03 3.95
C GLY A 95 -21.01 35.16 2.43
N LYS A 96 -20.48 36.28 1.91
CA LYS A 96 -20.36 36.50 0.46
C LYS A 96 -19.44 35.45 -0.16
N THR A 97 -19.90 34.79 -1.21
CA THR A 97 -19.11 33.81 -1.97
C THR A 97 -18.58 34.41 -3.28
N GLU A 98 -17.35 34.09 -3.65
CA GLU A 98 -16.75 34.47 -4.94
C GLU A 98 -16.12 33.26 -5.63
N THR A 99 -16.34 33.11 -6.94
CA THR A 99 -15.71 32.05 -7.74
C THR A 99 -14.35 32.51 -8.26
N LEU A 100 -13.31 31.75 -7.94
CA LEU A 100 -11.94 31.97 -8.44
C LEU A 100 -11.69 31.19 -9.74
N LEU A 101 -12.21 29.97 -9.82
CA LEU A 101 -12.06 29.08 -10.99
C LEU A 101 -13.31 28.21 -11.14
N GLU A 102 -13.83 28.09 -12.35
CA GLU A 102 -14.98 27.24 -12.70
C GLU A 102 -14.54 26.16 -13.70
N LEU A 103 -14.91 24.90 -13.44
CA LEU A 103 -14.53 23.73 -14.24
C LEU A 103 -15.78 22.88 -14.52
N PRO A 104 -16.60 23.21 -15.54
CA PRO A 104 -17.87 22.55 -15.79
C PRO A 104 -17.73 21.06 -16.16
N GLU A 105 -16.58 20.66 -16.73
CA GLU A 105 -16.28 19.28 -17.10
C GLU A 105 -15.15 18.66 -16.26
N GLY A 106 -14.46 19.49 -15.47
CA GLY A 106 -13.24 19.14 -14.75
C GLY A 106 -13.42 19.08 -13.25
N VAL A 107 -12.35 18.67 -12.56
CA VAL A 107 -12.27 18.63 -11.09
C VAL A 107 -10.99 19.32 -10.65
N ALA A 108 -11.12 20.34 -9.80
CA ALA A 108 -10.07 20.79 -8.89
C ALA A 108 -10.25 20.14 -7.52
N ARG A 109 -9.15 19.89 -6.79
CA ARG A 109 -9.12 19.27 -5.46
C ARG A 109 -7.78 19.57 -4.77
N ASP A 110 -7.69 19.26 -3.48
CA ASP A 110 -6.46 19.31 -2.67
C ASP A 110 -5.84 20.72 -2.64
N ILE A 111 -6.64 21.74 -2.33
CA ILE A 111 -6.17 23.14 -2.29
C ILE A 111 -5.20 23.35 -1.13
N GLU A 112 -4.07 23.98 -1.42
CA GLU A 112 -3.10 24.48 -0.45
C GLU A 112 -2.81 25.98 -0.67
N VAL A 113 -2.87 26.76 0.40
CA VAL A 113 -2.54 28.20 0.40
C VAL A 113 -1.06 28.40 0.74
N ASP A 114 -0.34 29.18 -0.08
CA ASP A 114 1.06 29.54 0.16
C ASP A 114 1.23 30.31 1.49
N PHE A 115 2.43 30.30 2.05
CA PHE A 115 2.73 30.88 3.36
C PHE A 115 2.42 32.38 3.46
N ASP A 116 2.54 33.12 2.35
CA ASP A 116 2.19 34.55 2.30
C ASP A 116 0.71 34.83 2.00
N GLY A 117 -0.07 33.78 1.71
CA GLY A 117 -1.49 33.86 1.38
C GLY A 117 -1.82 34.39 -0.02
N ARG A 118 -0.83 34.52 -0.91
CA ARG A 118 -1.02 35.16 -2.23
C ARG A 118 -1.18 34.20 -3.38
N ARG A 119 -0.89 32.92 -3.17
CA ARG A 119 -0.98 31.86 -4.19
C ARG A 119 -1.69 30.63 -3.66
N LEU A 120 -2.33 29.94 -4.59
CA LEU A 120 -3.02 28.67 -4.38
C LEU A 120 -2.32 27.61 -5.23
N LEU A 121 -2.14 26.43 -4.65
CA LEU A 121 -1.65 25.22 -5.29
C LEU A 121 -2.76 24.17 -5.19
N PHE A 122 -2.98 23.39 -6.24
CA PHE A 122 -4.06 22.40 -6.25
C PHE A 122 -3.86 21.37 -7.37
N SER A 123 -4.53 20.23 -7.25
CA SER A 123 -4.61 19.22 -8.30
C SER A 123 -5.80 19.54 -9.19
N MET A 124 -5.61 19.53 -10.50
CA MET A 124 -6.69 19.80 -11.46
C MET A 124 -6.65 18.84 -12.64
N ARG A 125 -7.84 18.40 -13.03
CA ARG A 125 -8.13 17.65 -14.24
C ARG A 125 -9.19 18.41 -15.04
N ARG A 126 -8.99 18.59 -16.35
CA ARG A 126 -9.90 19.40 -17.18
C ARG A 126 -11.19 18.68 -17.59
N ASN A 127 -11.12 17.38 -17.83
CA ASN A 127 -12.26 16.53 -18.21
C ASN A 127 -11.90 15.03 -18.10
N ALA A 128 -12.84 14.15 -18.47
CA ALA A 128 -12.70 12.70 -18.41
C ALA A 128 -11.56 12.11 -19.29
N ALA A 129 -11.09 12.84 -20.30
CA ALA A 129 -9.99 12.42 -21.17
C ALA A 129 -8.62 12.94 -20.72
N ASP A 130 -8.59 13.79 -19.70
CA ASP A 130 -7.38 14.35 -19.07
C ASP A 130 -7.03 13.56 -17.80
N ASP A 131 -5.88 13.79 -17.19
CA ASP A 131 -5.53 13.27 -15.86
C ASP A 131 -5.26 14.42 -14.87
N TYR A 132 -5.05 14.12 -13.59
CA TYR A 132 -4.75 15.17 -12.60
C TYR A 132 -3.31 15.66 -12.74
N HIS A 133 -3.14 16.97 -12.79
CA HIS A 133 -1.85 17.65 -12.76
C HIS A 133 -1.84 18.74 -11.69
N ILE A 134 -0.65 19.17 -11.30
CA ILE A 134 -0.48 20.24 -10.32
C ILE A 134 -0.57 21.58 -11.02
N TYR A 135 -1.42 22.46 -10.49
CA TYR A 135 -1.60 23.83 -10.95
C TYR A 135 -1.34 24.82 -9.82
N GLN A 136 -0.95 26.03 -10.20
CA GLN A 136 -0.92 27.17 -9.30
C GLN A 136 -1.70 28.36 -9.88
N MET A 137 -2.21 29.23 -9.02
CA MET A 137 -2.77 30.52 -9.42
C MET A 137 -2.62 31.56 -8.28
N ALA A 138 -2.84 32.83 -8.58
CA ALA A 138 -2.93 33.86 -7.56
C ALA A 138 -4.20 33.69 -6.71
N ALA A 139 -4.18 34.17 -5.46
CA ALA A 139 -5.30 34.08 -4.52
C ALA A 139 -6.58 34.81 -4.99
N ASP A 140 -6.47 35.68 -6.00
CA ASP A 140 -7.60 36.36 -6.66
C ASP A 140 -8.17 35.60 -7.87
N GLY A 141 -7.65 34.40 -8.16
CA GLY A 141 -8.06 33.55 -9.29
C GLY A 141 -7.35 33.86 -10.61
N THR A 142 -6.41 34.82 -10.64
CA THR A 142 -5.66 35.15 -11.86
C THR A 142 -4.39 34.32 -12.03
N GLY A 143 -3.86 34.27 -13.26
CA GLY A 143 -2.53 33.68 -13.52
C GLY A 143 -2.45 32.16 -13.36
N LEU A 144 -3.51 31.43 -13.72
CA LEU A 144 -3.52 29.97 -13.72
C LEU A 144 -2.37 29.38 -14.55
N GLU A 145 -1.55 28.54 -13.92
CA GLU A 145 -0.38 27.91 -14.52
C GLU A 145 -0.34 26.42 -14.17
N GLN A 146 -0.09 25.58 -15.18
CA GLN A 146 0.15 24.15 -15.02
C GLN A 146 1.63 23.90 -14.75
N LEU A 147 1.96 23.13 -13.71
CA LEU A 147 3.32 22.82 -13.30
C LEU A 147 3.78 21.42 -13.71
N THR A 148 2.87 20.45 -13.77
CA THR A 148 3.19 19.07 -14.15
C THR A 148 2.44 18.61 -15.40
N PHE A 149 3.02 17.68 -16.16
CA PHE A 149 2.47 17.23 -17.44
C PHE A 149 2.69 15.72 -17.64
N GLY A 150 1.80 15.07 -18.39
CA GLY A 150 2.02 13.72 -18.90
C GLY A 150 0.76 12.87 -18.98
N ALA A 151 0.60 12.12 -20.08
CA ALA A 151 -0.58 11.28 -20.29
C ALA A 151 -0.54 10.00 -19.43
N GLY A 152 -1.68 9.65 -18.82
CA GLY A 152 -1.79 8.47 -17.96
C GLY A 152 -0.96 8.61 -16.68
N ILE A 153 -0.76 9.86 -16.21
CA ILE A 153 -0.08 10.20 -14.96
C ILE A 153 -1.04 11.08 -14.17
N SER A 154 -1.22 10.78 -12.89
CA SER A 154 -1.96 11.61 -11.97
C SER A 154 -1.02 12.11 -10.88
N ASP A 155 -0.93 13.44 -10.77
CA ASP A 155 -0.23 14.14 -9.70
C ASP A 155 -1.29 14.80 -8.81
N ILE A 156 -1.31 14.48 -7.51
CA ILE A 156 -2.33 14.91 -6.53
C ILE A 156 -1.71 15.30 -5.18
N ASP A 157 -2.54 15.81 -4.26
CA ASP A 157 -2.18 16.19 -2.88
C ASP A 157 -0.95 17.12 -2.76
N PRO A 158 -0.87 18.25 -3.49
CA PRO A 158 0.32 19.07 -3.49
C PRO A 158 0.42 19.96 -2.24
N ILE A 159 1.64 20.12 -1.72
CA ILE A 159 1.96 21.08 -0.66
C ILE A 159 3.18 21.93 -0.99
N TYR A 160 3.18 23.17 -0.50
CA TYR A 160 4.36 24.02 -0.50
C TYR A 160 5.34 23.57 0.60
N LEU A 161 6.62 23.42 0.24
CA LEU A 161 7.71 23.21 1.19
C LEU A 161 8.33 24.55 1.62
N PRO A 162 8.89 24.65 2.85
CA PRO A 162 9.40 25.91 3.38
C PRO A 162 10.60 26.47 2.59
N ASP A 163 11.31 25.61 1.84
CA ASP A 163 12.43 25.96 0.96
C ASP A 163 11.99 26.43 -0.45
N GLY A 164 10.68 26.47 -0.72
CA GLY A 164 10.12 26.89 -2.00
C GLY A 164 9.97 25.77 -3.04
N ARG A 165 10.31 24.53 -2.68
CA ARG A 165 9.91 23.34 -3.46
C ARG A 165 8.42 23.03 -3.26
N ILE A 166 7.92 22.11 -4.07
CA ILE A 166 6.58 21.54 -3.96
C ILE A 166 6.74 20.02 -3.76
N MET A 167 5.96 19.45 -2.84
CA MET A 167 5.82 18.01 -2.65
C MET A 167 4.41 17.59 -3.07
N PHE A 168 4.26 16.39 -3.64
CA PHE A 168 2.97 15.88 -4.10
C PHE A 168 3.02 14.35 -4.23
N SER A 169 1.86 13.71 -4.32
CA SER A 169 1.70 12.29 -4.59
C SER A 169 1.58 12.05 -6.09
N SER A 170 2.27 11.06 -6.65
CA SER A 170 2.25 10.83 -8.11
C SER A 170 2.29 9.36 -8.51
N SER A 171 1.57 9.03 -9.59
CA SER A 171 1.57 7.72 -10.26
C SER A 171 2.70 7.53 -11.30
N ARG A 172 3.70 8.44 -11.31
CA ARG A 172 4.86 8.41 -12.22
C ARG A 172 5.73 7.17 -12.13
N GLU A 173 5.74 6.48 -10.98
CA GLU A 173 6.22 5.10 -10.90
C GLU A 173 4.99 4.19 -11.07
N PRO A 174 4.68 3.70 -12.28
CA PRO A 174 3.39 3.08 -12.53
C PRO A 174 3.38 1.68 -11.93
N LYS A 175 2.83 1.58 -10.73
CA LYS A 175 2.66 0.33 -9.98
C LYS A 175 1.25 0.18 -9.46
N TYR A 176 0.86 -1.07 -9.30
CA TYR A 176 -0.47 -1.48 -8.88
C TYR A 176 -0.51 -1.93 -7.43
N CYS A 177 -1.66 -1.78 -6.79
CA CYS A 177 -1.91 -2.38 -5.49
C CYS A 177 -1.67 -3.89 -5.54
N MET A 178 -0.95 -4.45 -4.56
CA MET A 178 -0.58 -5.87 -4.56
C MET A 178 -1.81 -6.78 -4.54
N CYS A 179 -2.81 -6.46 -3.71
CA CYS A 179 -4.06 -7.20 -3.56
C CYS A 179 -5.16 -6.85 -4.59
N ASN A 180 -4.97 -5.84 -5.45
CA ASN A 180 -5.95 -5.47 -6.48
C ASN A 180 -5.28 -4.94 -7.77
N ARG A 181 -5.95 -4.07 -8.53
CA ARG A 181 -5.61 -3.70 -9.92
C ARG A 181 -5.56 -2.18 -10.14
N HIS A 182 -5.62 -1.40 -9.06
CA HIS A 182 -5.60 0.06 -9.13
C HIS A 182 -4.17 0.58 -9.05
N ILE A 183 -3.92 1.65 -9.79
CA ILE A 183 -2.63 2.36 -9.81
C ILE A 183 -2.40 3.07 -8.47
N MET A 184 -1.17 3.07 -7.98
CA MET A 184 -0.77 3.66 -6.70
C MET A 184 0.13 4.87 -6.91
N CYS A 185 0.13 5.79 -5.93
CA CYS A 185 1.02 6.95 -5.89
C CYS A 185 2.14 6.80 -4.86
N ASN A 186 3.26 7.47 -5.09
CA ASN A 186 4.28 7.74 -4.07
C ASN A 186 4.59 9.23 -3.97
N LEU A 187 5.37 9.62 -2.96
CA LEU A 187 5.80 11.00 -2.78
C LEU A 187 6.88 11.42 -3.79
N PHE A 188 6.69 12.59 -4.39
CA PHE A 188 7.62 13.27 -5.28
C PHE A 188 7.85 14.71 -4.80
N THR A 189 8.99 15.29 -5.20
CA THR A 189 9.24 16.73 -5.05
C THR A 189 9.64 17.36 -6.37
N MET A 190 9.40 18.66 -6.50
CA MET A 190 9.86 19.49 -7.62
C MET A 190 10.25 20.88 -7.15
N ASN A 191 10.98 21.62 -7.98
CA ASN A 191 11.18 23.06 -7.78
C ASN A 191 9.84 23.79 -7.91
N GLY A 192 9.70 24.96 -7.28
CA GLY A 192 8.47 25.76 -7.32
C GLY A 192 8.03 26.26 -8.70
N ASP A 193 8.84 26.05 -9.76
CA ASP A 193 8.50 26.35 -11.15
C ASP A 193 8.09 25.11 -11.96
N GLY A 194 7.98 23.93 -11.33
CA GLY A 194 7.65 22.68 -12.01
C GLY A 194 8.85 21.90 -12.56
N SER A 195 10.08 22.38 -12.39
CA SER A 195 11.27 21.64 -12.81
C SER A 195 11.76 20.62 -11.79
N ASN A 196 12.51 19.62 -12.26
CA ASN A 196 13.21 18.61 -11.46
C ASN A 196 12.28 17.79 -10.56
N ILE A 197 11.27 17.16 -11.16
CA ILE A 197 10.42 16.18 -10.47
C ILE A 197 11.27 14.95 -10.10
N VAL A 198 11.42 14.67 -8.81
CA VAL A 198 12.23 13.57 -8.26
C VAL A 198 11.42 12.78 -7.25
N GLN A 199 11.43 11.45 -7.38
CA GLN A 199 10.77 10.55 -6.45
C GLN A 199 11.51 10.53 -5.11
N ILE A 200 10.78 10.65 -4.01
CA ILE A 200 11.34 10.67 -2.66
C ILE A 200 10.81 9.53 -1.77
N GLY A 201 9.61 9.03 -2.03
CA GLY A 201 9.06 7.83 -1.41
C GLY A 201 9.00 6.67 -2.41
N HIS A 202 9.24 5.45 -1.94
CA HIS A 202 9.45 4.26 -2.77
C HIS A 202 8.74 3.03 -2.18
N SER A 203 7.72 3.22 -1.34
CA SER A 203 6.95 2.07 -0.85
C SER A 203 6.14 1.43 -1.96
N THR A 204 5.87 0.13 -1.86
CA THR A 204 5.23 -0.65 -2.94
C THR A 204 3.74 -0.35 -3.17
N LEU A 205 3.13 0.51 -2.35
CA LEU A 205 1.71 0.85 -2.44
C LEU A 205 1.55 2.38 -2.41
N PHE A 206 0.51 2.88 -1.74
CA PHE A 206 0.10 4.27 -1.79
C PHE A 206 0.78 5.11 -0.71
N GLU A 207 1.22 6.30 -1.07
CA GLU A 207 1.62 7.37 -0.16
C GLU A 207 0.88 8.64 -0.57
N GLY A 208 0.20 9.27 0.40
CA GLY A 208 -0.81 10.29 0.14
C GLY A 208 -0.92 11.38 1.21
N HIS A 209 -1.74 12.38 0.88
CA HIS A 209 -2.16 13.48 1.76
C HIS A 209 -1.04 14.07 2.65
N PRO A 210 0.11 14.49 2.07
CA PRO A 210 1.19 15.08 2.86
C PRO A 210 0.76 16.41 3.48
N SER A 211 1.25 16.71 4.68
CA SER A 211 1.13 18.03 5.31
C SER A 211 2.40 18.37 6.10
N LEU A 212 2.65 19.66 6.33
CA LEU A 212 3.82 20.12 7.08
C LEU A 212 3.58 20.09 8.59
N LEU A 213 4.58 19.58 9.31
CA LEU A 213 4.72 19.76 10.75
C LEU A 213 5.41 21.09 11.05
N SER A 214 5.16 21.62 12.25
CA SER A 214 5.72 22.87 12.77
C SER A 214 7.25 22.86 12.87
N ASP A 215 7.86 21.67 12.93
CA ASP A 215 9.31 21.47 12.94
C ASP A 215 9.94 21.36 11.54
N GLY A 216 9.13 21.44 10.48
CA GLY A 216 9.58 21.40 9.09
C GLY A 216 9.60 19.99 8.46
N ARG A 217 9.31 18.93 9.22
CA ARG A 217 9.08 17.59 8.66
C ARG A 217 7.73 17.51 7.94
N VAL A 218 7.56 16.48 7.13
CA VAL A 218 6.30 16.18 6.44
C VAL A 218 5.65 14.96 7.09
N ILE A 219 4.37 15.07 7.44
CA ILE A 219 3.51 13.96 7.84
C ILE A 219 2.65 13.54 6.66
N TYR A 220 2.41 12.25 6.47
CA TYR A 220 1.69 11.72 5.32
C TYR A 220 1.07 10.36 5.66
N ASP A 221 0.10 9.89 4.87
CA ASP A 221 -0.38 8.52 4.98
C ASP A 221 0.41 7.58 4.08
N ARG A 222 0.59 6.33 4.54
CA ARG A 222 1.17 5.28 3.71
C ARG A 222 0.48 3.96 3.96
N TRP A 223 0.01 3.38 2.87
CA TRP A 223 -0.38 1.99 2.78
C TRP A 223 0.86 1.13 2.59
N GLU A 224 1.08 0.11 3.42
CA GLU A 224 2.19 -0.83 3.22
C GLU A 224 1.98 -2.16 3.94
N TYR A 225 2.04 -3.29 3.24
CA TYR A 225 1.99 -4.61 3.88
C TYR A 225 3.09 -5.52 3.36
N VAL A 226 4.07 -5.79 4.22
CA VAL A 226 5.08 -6.83 4.01
C VAL A 226 4.75 -7.99 4.94
N ASP A 227 4.41 -9.13 4.34
CA ASP A 227 4.07 -10.37 5.04
C ASP A 227 3.02 -10.17 6.13
N ARG A 228 2.04 -9.26 5.94
CA ARG A 228 0.99 -8.89 6.90
C ARG A 228 -0.34 -8.54 6.23
N ASN A 229 -1.39 -8.40 7.05
CA ASN A 229 -2.73 -8.13 6.55
C ASN A 229 -2.73 -6.82 5.76
N PHE A 230 -3.46 -6.80 4.64
CA PHE A 230 -3.41 -5.69 3.71
C PHE A 230 -4.29 -4.52 4.15
N GLY A 231 -5.45 -4.80 4.75
CA GLY A 231 -6.48 -3.78 4.93
C GLY A 231 -6.24 -2.81 6.08
N ASP A 232 -5.51 -3.21 7.12
CA ASP A 232 -5.27 -2.45 8.37
C ASP A 232 -3.84 -1.91 8.46
N ALA A 233 -3.27 -1.65 7.29
CA ALA A 233 -1.86 -1.34 7.11
C ALA A 233 -1.66 0.03 6.45
N GLN A 234 -2.59 0.96 6.68
CA GLN A 234 -2.59 2.34 6.19
C GLN A 234 -2.38 3.29 7.37
N GLY A 235 -1.11 3.46 7.75
CA GLY A 235 -0.67 4.21 8.92
C GLY A 235 -0.32 5.67 8.61
N VAL A 236 -0.06 6.44 9.66
CA VAL A 236 0.50 7.79 9.59
C VAL A 236 2.01 7.72 9.68
N TRP A 237 2.71 8.34 8.73
CA TRP A 237 4.16 8.34 8.61
C TRP A 237 4.72 9.76 8.58
N VAL A 238 6.02 9.88 8.81
CA VAL A 238 6.75 11.14 8.76
C VAL A 238 8.06 10.96 7.99
N CYS A 239 8.50 12.00 7.29
CA CYS A 239 9.82 12.09 6.67
C CYS A 239 10.35 13.54 6.67
N ASN A 240 11.61 13.73 6.29
CA ASN A 240 12.13 15.04 5.95
C ASN A 240 11.70 15.44 4.53
N PRO A 241 11.71 16.75 4.19
CA PRO A 241 11.31 17.23 2.84
C PRO A 241 12.14 16.72 1.65
N ASP A 242 13.25 16.01 1.87
CA ASP A 242 14.07 15.38 0.82
C ASP A 242 13.87 13.85 0.72
N GLY A 243 12.92 13.30 1.48
CA GLY A 243 12.64 11.87 1.56
C GLY A 243 13.54 11.11 2.52
N THR A 244 14.36 11.77 3.33
CA THR A 244 15.13 11.06 4.37
C THR A 244 14.28 10.82 5.61
N ASN A 245 14.70 9.87 6.45
CA ASN A 245 14.15 9.58 7.77
C ASN A 245 12.66 9.20 7.75
N HIS A 246 12.25 8.38 6.78
CA HIS A 246 10.91 7.79 6.77
C HIS A 246 10.70 6.94 8.02
N ALA A 247 9.70 7.31 8.83
CA ALA A 247 9.39 6.63 10.07
C ALA A 247 7.89 6.60 10.34
N ILE A 248 7.43 5.56 11.02
CA ILE A 248 6.05 5.50 11.48
C ILE A 248 5.78 6.57 12.54
N TYR A 249 4.65 7.26 12.41
CA TYR A 249 4.13 8.20 13.39
C TYR A 249 3.08 7.54 14.27
N TRP A 250 2.07 6.88 13.67
CA TRP A 250 1.01 6.16 14.39
C TRP A 250 0.21 5.18 13.50
N GLY A 251 -0.29 4.08 14.07
CA GLY A 251 -1.40 3.29 13.56
C GLY A 251 -1.06 2.07 12.70
N ASN A 252 0.22 1.76 12.48
CA ASN A 252 0.63 0.71 11.53
C ASN A 252 0.25 -0.72 11.93
N HIS A 253 -0.06 -0.97 13.20
CA HIS A 253 -0.47 -2.27 13.74
C HIS A 253 -1.84 -2.18 14.41
N THR A 254 -2.69 -1.27 13.94
CA THR A 254 -4.05 -1.08 14.45
C THR A 254 -5.05 -1.62 13.44
N ASN A 255 -5.77 -2.71 13.76
CA ASN A 255 -6.75 -3.32 12.85
C ASN A 255 -7.90 -2.40 12.41
N SER A 256 -8.27 -1.45 13.25
CA SER A 256 -9.36 -0.52 12.98
C SER A 256 -9.08 0.84 13.63
N PRO A 257 -9.18 1.97 12.92
CA PRO A 257 -9.64 2.11 11.53
C PRO A 257 -8.72 1.42 10.51
N GLY A 258 -9.26 1.09 9.34
CA GLY A 258 -8.45 0.49 8.27
C GLY A 258 -7.52 1.50 7.59
N ALA A 259 -7.83 2.80 7.70
CA ALA A 259 -7.05 3.87 7.10
C ALA A 259 -7.05 5.17 7.90
N LEU A 260 -5.95 5.91 7.77
CA LEU A 260 -5.65 7.12 8.52
C LEU A 260 -5.21 8.23 7.57
N LEU A 261 -6.15 9.09 7.18
CA LEU A 261 -5.99 10.03 6.08
C LEU A 261 -6.01 11.48 6.59
N ASP A 262 -5.69 12.44 5.73
CA ASP A 262 -5.74 13.90 6.00
C ASP A 262 -5.04 14.34 7.30
N ASN A 263 -3.88 13.75 7.57
CA ASN A 263 -3.18 13.90 8.84
C ASN A 263 -2.60 15.32 8.97
N ARG A 264 -2.98 16.07 10.01
CA ARG A 264 -2.45 17.43 10.29
C ARG A 264 -2.14 17.66 11.77
N GLU A 265 -1.00 18.29 12.05
CA GLU A 265 -0.67 18.74 13.41
C GLU A 265 -1.67 19.78 13.91
N ILE A 266 -2.06 19.68 15.18
CA ILE A 266 -2.84 20.72 15.87
C ILE A 266 -1.86 21.78 16.42
N PRO A 267 -1.90 23.04 15.92
CA PRO A 267 -0.91 24.06 16.21
C PRO A 267 -0.66 24.29 17.71
N GLY A 268 0.61 24.38 18.09
CA GLY A 268 1.01 24.65 19.47
C GLY A 268 0.84 23.46 20.43
N THR A 269 0.50 22.27 19.91
CA THR A 269 0.27 21.06 20.70
C THR A 269 1.04 19.89 20.10
N PRO A 270 1.26 18.79 20.84
CA PRO A 270 1.81 17.55 20.29
C PRO A 270 0.74 16.66 19.62
N LEU A 271 -0.47 17.18 19.39
CA LEU A 271 -1.62 16.41 18.93
C LEU A 271 -1.73 16.41 17.41
N LEU A 272 -2.30 15.32 16.90
CA LEU A 272 -2.61 15.12 15.49
C LEU A 272 -4.13 15.08 15.32
N VAL A 273 -4.67 15.71 14.27
CA VAL A 273 -6.00 15.39 13.74
C VAL A 273 -5.86 14.48 12.51
N SER A 274 -6.76 13.53 12.37
CA SER A 274 -6.77 12.55 11.27
C SER A 274 -8.20 12.16 10.90
N THR A 275 -8.43 11.84 9.62
CA THR A 275 -9.64 11.19 9.13
C THR A 275 -9.49 9.68 9.27
N PHE A 276 -10.16 9.08 10.26
CA PHE A 276 -10.23 7.65 10.49
C PHE A 276 -11.21 7.01 9.51
N SER A 277 -10.68 6.27 8.54
CA SER A 277 -11.41 5.73 7.38
C SER A 277 -11.33 4.19 7.33
N SER A 278 -11.73 3.62 6.19
CA SER A 278 -11.78 2.17 5.92
C SER A 278 -10.98 1.83 4.67
N CYS A 279 -10.58 0.57 4.55
CA CYS A 279 -9.87 0.10 3.36
C CYS A 279 -10.77 0.12 2.12
N HIS A 280 -12.03 -0.32 2.25
CA HIS A 280 -12.99 -0.42 1.15
C HIS A 280 -14.13 0.61 1.26
N ASP A 281 -13.76 1.89 1.29
CA ASP A 281 -14.68 3.03 1.22
C ASP A 281 -13.98 4.19 0.51
N ARG A 282 -14.66 5.32 0.32
CA ARG A 282 -14.06 6.60 -0.09
C ARG A 282 -13.12 7.14 1.02
N PRO A 283 -12.21 8.09 0.74
CA PRO A 283 -11.32 8.69 1.74
C PRO A 283 -12.05 9.65 2.70
N TRP A 284 -13.05 9.12 3.40
CA TRP A 284 -13.87 9.82 4.38
C TRP A 284 -14.10 8.93 5.59
N GLY A 285 -14.56 9.49 6.70
CA GLY A 285 -14.76 8.68 7.91
C GLY A 285 -15.12 9.48 9.15
N ALA A 286 -14.53 9.10 10.28
CA ALA A 286 -14.59 9.88 11.51
C ALA A 286 -13.42 10.87 11.57
N LEU A 287 -13.62 12.05 12.17
CA LEU A 287 -12.46 12.82 12.65
C LEU A 287 -11.95 12.21 13.94
N ALA A 288 -10.65 12.24 14.17
CA ALA A 288 -10.03 11.77 15.41
C ALA A 288 -8.86 12.66 15.84
N ILE A 289 -8.70 12.82 17.15
CA ILE A 289 -7.51 13.41 17.76
C ILE A 289 -6.61 12.30 18.31
N VAL A 290 -5.33 12.33 17.95
CA VAL A 290 -4.33 11.34 18.36
C VAL A 290 -3.17 12.00 19.10
N ASP A 291 -2.78 11.43 20.24
CA ASP A 291 -1.57 11.78 21.00
C ASP A 291 -0.59 10.62 21.01
N ARG A 292 0.41 10.68 20.13
CA ARG A 292 1.42 9.62 19.99
C ARG A 292 2.28 9.37 21.23
N ARG A 293 2.29 10.29 22.20
CA ARG A 293 3.05 10.10 23.46
C ARG A 293 2.46 8.96 24.28
N LEU A 294 1.15 8.71 24.13
CA LEU A 294 0.42 7.64 24.80
C LEU A 294 0.63 6.27 24.14
N GLY A 295 1.16 6.22 22.92
CA GLY A 295 1.44 4.99 22.17
C GLY A 295 1.46 5.21 20.66
N LEU A 296 1.98 4.25 19.92
CA LEU A 296 2.09 4.30 18.46
C LEU A 296 0.97 3.55 17.74
N ASP A 297 0.13 2.83 18.48
CA ASP A 297 -0.92 1.98 17.93
C ASP A 297 -2.08 1.86 18.93
N GLY A 298 -3.20 1.31 18.45
CA GLY A 298 -4.34 0.90 19.26
C GLY A 298 -5.18 2.05 19.80
N ARG A 299 -6.09 1.74 20.73
CA ARG A 299 -7.09 2.69 21.25
C ARG A 299 -6.51 3.80 22.12
N SER A 300 -5.47 3.52 22.91
CA SER A 300 -4.97 4.42 23.97
C SER A 300 -4.54 5.80 23.48
N PRO A 301 -3.89 5.96 22.31
CA PRO A 301 -3.50 7.27 21.79
C PRO A 301 -4.66 8.11 21.24
N VAL A 302 -5.83 7.52 21.02
CA VAL A 302 -6.99 8.24 20.46
C VAL A 302 -7.73 8.97 21.58
N LEU A 303 -7.64 10.30 21.59
CA LEU A 303 -8.22 11.13 22.63
C LEU A 303 -9.71 11.38 22.41
N ARG A 304 -10.11 11.56 21.15
CA ARG A 304 -11.47 11.96 20.77
C ARG A 304 -11.78 11.56 19.34
N THR A 305 -13.06 11.33 19.05
CA THR A 305 -13.56 11.23 17.67
C THR A 305 -14.85 12.04 17.46
N TRP A 306 -15.17 12.28 16.19
CA TRP A 306 -16.46 12.74 15.72
C TRP A 306 -16.99 11.76 14.67
N PRO A 307 -18.19 11.17 14.88
CA PRO A 307 -18.99 11.23 16.10
C PRO A 307 -18.26 10.59 17.31
N ALA A 308 -18.64 10.98 18.53
CA ALA A 308 -17.97 10.52 19.75
C ALA A 308 -17.94 8.99 19.91
N GLY A 309 -18.98 8.29 19.46
CA GLY A 309 -19.06 6.82 19.53
C GLY A 309 -18.11 6.08 18.57
N ALA A 310 -17.54 6.75 17.56
CA ALA A 310 -16.56 6.12 16.66
C ALA A 310 -15.28 5.70 17.40
N ILE A 311 -15.01 6.32 18.56
CA ILE A 311 -13.85 6.01 19.39
C ILE A 311 -13.87 4.58 19.93
N ASP A 312 -15.05 3.98 20.09
CA ASP A 312 -15.23 2.61 20.58
C ASP A 312 -14.98 1.57 19.49
N LEU A 313 -14.85 2.00 18.24
CA LEU A 313 -14.50 1.15 17.10
C LEU A 313 -12.99 0.98 16.94
N VAL A 314 -12.18 1.84 17.56
CA VAL A 314 -10.72 1.78 17.44
C VAL A 314 -10.19 0.52 18.08
N GLY A 315 -9.45 -0.28 17.30
CA GLY A 315 -8.95 -1.59 17.71
C GLY A 315 -10.01 -2.70 17.68
N GLN A 316 -11.25 -2.42 17.27
CA GLN A 316 -12.36 -3.37 17.28
C GLN A 316 -12.79 -3.73 15.86
N GLY A 317 -13.16 -4.99 15.65
CA GLY A 317 -13.58 -5.47 14.32
C GLY A 317 -12.40 -5.60 13.35
N ASP A 318 -12.56 -5.00 12.17
CA ASP A 318 -11.67 -5.13 11.01
C ASP A 318 -11.41 -3.78 10.32
N PHE A 319 -10.69 -3.83 9.20
CA PHE A 319 -10.31 -2.68 8.40
C PHE A 319 -11.48 -1.94 7.74
N ASP A 320 -12.70 -2.50 7.71
CA ASP A 320 -13.90 -1.86 7.15
C ASP A 320 -14.91 -1.45 8.22
N THR A 321 -14.54 -1.60 9.50
CA THR A 321 -15.41 -1.27 10.61
C THR A 321 -15.82 0.21 10.64
N PHE A 322 -15.09 1.12 9.99
CA PHE A 322 -15.43 2.54 9.90
C PHE A 322 -16.37 2.89 8.71
N VAL A 323 -16.71 1.95 7.82
CA VAL A 323 -17.69 2.16 6.73
C VAL A 323 -19.03 2.62 7.30
N ARG A 324 -19.46 2.04 8.43
CA ARG A 324 -20.73 2.33 9.11
C ARG A 324 -20.78 3.66 9.87
N VAL A 325 -19.66 4.37 10.01
CA VAL A 325 -19.62 5.62 10.77
C VAL A 325 -20.41 6.69 10.03
N MET A 326 -21.32 7.35 10.75
CA MET A 326 -22.11 8.48 10.26
C MET A 326 -22.23 9.55 11.36
N PRO A 327 -22.23 10.85 11.02
CA PRO A 327 -21.93 11.39 9.69
C PRO A 327 -20.46 11.15 9.29
N LYS A 328 -20.18 11.27 7.98
CA LYS A 328 -18.81 11.22 7.45
C LYS A 328 -18.16 12.61 7.45
N TYR A 329 -16.86 12.61 7.65
CA TYR A 329 -15.96 13.77 7.68
C TYR A 329 -14.75 13.52 6.77
N GLU A 330 -14.14 14.61 6.29
CA GLU A 330 -12.92 14.65 5.49
C GLU A 330 -12.29 16.06 5.59
N ASP A 331 -11.09 16.24 5.04
CA ASP A 331 -10.39 17.52 4.89
C ASP A 331 -10.26 18.38 6.19
N PRO A 332 -9.86 17.83 7.36
CA PRO A 332 -9.65 18.64 8.55
C PRO A 332 -8.51 19.67 8.35
N TYR A 333 -8.77 20.91 8.78
CA TYR A 333 -7.80 22.00 8.81
C TYR A 333 -7.78 22.68 10.19
N PRO A 334 -6.77 22.42 11.04
CA PRO A 334 -6.61 23.09 12.33
C PRO A 334 -6.39 24.61 12.19
N LEU A 335 -7.20 25.40 12.92
CA LEU A 335 -7.08 26.86 13.01
C LEU A 335 -6.32 27.32 14.26
N SER A 336 -6.43 26.56 15.34
CA SER A 336 -5.79 26.82 16.63
C SER A 336 -5.57 25.52 17.41
N ASP A 337 -5.18 25.63 18.68
CA ASP A 337 -5.11 24.51 19.63
C ASP A 337 -6.50 23.98 20.05
N ARG A 338 -7.60 24.59 19.58
CA ARG A 338 -8.98 24.22 19.95
C ARG A 338 -9.97 24.11 18.80
N LEU A 339 -9.74 24.80 17.68
CA LEU A 339 -10.70 24.92 16.57
C LEU A 339 -10.10 24.38 15.28
N LEU A 340 -10.94 23.70 14.48
CA LEU A 340 -10.60 23.22 13.14
C LEU A 340 -11.78 23.41 12.17
N LEU A 341 -11.46 23.60 10.90
CA LEU A 341 -12.42 23.44 9.80
C LEU A 341 -12.43 21.97 9.35
N CYS A 342 -13.54 21.52 8.78
CA CYS A 342 -13.58 20.25 8.06
C CYS A 342 -14.73 20.24 7.06
N SER A 343 -14.68 19.29 6.13
CA SER A 343 -15.85 18.90 5.34
C SER A 343 -16.60 17.76 6.00
N ARG A 344 -17.93 17.89 6.05
CA ARG A 344 -18.80 16.95 6.76
C ARG A 344 -20.16 16.83 6.08
N MET A 345 -20.74 15.64 6.11
CA MET A 345 -22.11 15.42 5.65
C MET A 345 -23.11 16.37 6.33
N THR A 346 -23.99 17.00 5.54
CA THR A 346 -25.00 17.94 6.06
C THR A 346 -26.24 17.25 6.63
N GLY A 347 -26.36 15.93 6.48
CA GLY A 347 -27.57 15.16 6.77
C GLY A 347 -28.55 15.06 5.59
N GLU A 348 -28.24 15.69 4.45
CA GLU A 348 -29.00 15.56 3.20
C GLU A 348 -28.24 14.64 2.23
N GLY A 349 -28.45 13.32 2.37
CA GLY A 349 -27.72 12.33 1.58
C GLY A 349 -26.21 12.39 1.82
N GLU A 350 -25.43 12.32 0.74
CA GLU A 350 -23.96 12.42 0.78
C GLU A 350 -23.44 13.86 0.61
N ARG A 351 -24.30 14.89 0.69
CA ARG A 351 -23.87 16.27 0.50
C ARG A 351 -22.94 16.71 1.63
N MET A 352 -21.77 17.23 1.28
CA MET A 352 -20.76 17.75 2.20
C MET A 352 -20.88 19.27 2.34
N GLY A 353 -20.62 19.80 3.53
CA GLY A 353 -20.56 21.23 3.83
C GLY A 353 -19.34 21.56 4.69
N ILE A 354 -19.03 22.85 4.82
CA ILE A 354 -17.93 23.35 5.64
C ILE A 354 -18.42 23.56 7.08
N TYR A 355 -17.75 22.90 8.02
CA TYR A 355 -18.05 22.98 9.44
C TYR A 355 -16.88 23.56 10.23
N LEU A 356 -17.20 24.33 11.26
CA LEU A 356 -16.29 24.65 12.36
C LEU A 356 -16.52 23.63 13.47
N VAL A 357 -15.46 22.94 13.88
CA VAL A 357 -15.48 21.96 14.95
C VAL A 357 -14.51 22.39 16.04
N ASP A 358 -14.93 22.24 17.30
CA ASP A 358 -14.03 22.41 18.44
C ASP A 358 -13.67 21.07 19.09
N LEU A 359 -12.57 21.05 19.84
CA LEU A 359 -12.10 19.86 20.55
C LEU A 359 -13.03 19.42 21.71
N ASP A 360 -14.00 20.25 22.10
CA ASP A 360 -14.99 19.93 23.14
C ASP A 360 -16.21 19.19 22.58
N GLY A 361 -16.35 19.12 21.26
CA GLY A 361 -17.39 18.36 20.56
C GLY A 361 -18.46 19.19 19.88
N ASN A 362 -18.35 20.52 19.88
CA ASN A 362 -19.32 21.37 19.22
C ASN A 362 -19.02 21.46 17.72
N GLU A 363 -20.08 21.49 16.92
CA GLU A 363 -20.01 21.55 15.47
C GLU A 363 -20.97 22.65 14.98
N ALA A 364 -20.49 23.54 14.10
CA ALA A 364 -21.29 24.59 13.49
C ALA A 364 -21.14 24.57 11.96
N LEU A 365 -22.26 24.43 11.25
CA LEU A 365 -22.28 24.57 9.79
C LEU A 365 -22.00 26.03 9.42
N LEU A 366 -20.92 26.28 8.68
CA LEU A 366 -20.55 27.60 8.17
C LEU A 366 -21.12 27.84 6.78
N HIS A 367 -21.02 26.84 5.90
CA HIS A 367 -21.47 26.95 4.51
C HIS A 367 -21.79 25.59 3.90
N ALA A 368 -22.80 25.53 3.05
CA ALA A 368 -23.08 24.37 2.20
C ALA A 368 -23.73 24.84 0.91
N GLU A 369 -23.23 24.32 -0.21
CA GLU A 369 -23.84 24.47 -1.53
C GLU A 369 -23.70 23.17 -2.35
N PRO A 370 -24.59 22.91 -3.32
CA PRO A 370 -24.48 21.73 -4.16
C PRO A 370 -23.33 21.88 -5.19
N PRO A 371 -22.75 20.77 -5.66
CA PRO A 371 -22.97 19.38 -5.21
C PRO A 371 -22.39 19.04 -3.82
N GLY A 372 -21.41 19.79 -3.31
CA GLY A 372 -20.85 19.69 -1.96
C GLY A 372 -19.60 20.54 -1.81
N CYS A 373 -19.19 20.86 -0.57
CA CYS A 373 -18.02 21.69 -0.26
C CYS A 373 -16.90 20.88 0.41
N PHE A 374 -15.66 21.07 -0.05
CA PHE A 374 -14.45 20.27 0.25
C PHE A 374 -13.23 21.19 0.45
N ASP A 375 -12.14 20.66 1.01
CA ASP A 375 -10.84 21.34 1.14
C ASP A 375 -10.87 22.75 1.80
N PRO A 376 -11.56 22.96 2.94
CA PRO A 376 -11.68 24.30 3.52
C PRO A 376 -10.37 24.79 4.15
N MET A 377 -9.86 25.94 3.70
CA MET A 377 -8.64 26.55 4.24
C MET A 377 -8.79 28.08 4.36
N PRO A 378 -8.30 28.73 5.43
CA PRO A 378 -8.28 30.19 5.50
C PRO A 378 -7.36 30.80 4.43
N LEU A 379 -7.88 31.74 3.64
CA LEU A 379 -7.12 32.45 2.62
C LEU A 379 -6.35 33.62 3.22
N GLY A 380 -5.06 33.41 3.51
CA GLY A 380 -4.16 34.47 3.98
C GLY A 380 -2.85 33.94 4.56
N PRO A 381 -1.99 34.82 5.09
CA PRO A 381 -0.68 34.43 5.59
C PRO A 381 -0.75 33.38 6.70
N ARG A 382 0.15 32.40 6.67
CA ARG A 382 0.33 31.36 7.68
C ARG A 382 1.81 31.20 8.05
N THR A 383 2.06 30.62 9.22
CA THR A 383 3.43 30.40 9.70
C THR A 383 4.18 29.48 8.73
N ARG A 384 5.36 29.92 8.27
CA ARG A 384 6.30 29.10 7.53
C ARG A 384 7.16 28.30 8.52
N PRO A 385 7.12 26.94 8.50
CA PRO A 385 8.00 26.12 9.33
C PRO A 385 9.49 26.35 9.00
N PRO A 386 10.40 25.93 9.89
CA PRO A 386 11.84 25.93 9.59
C PRO A 386 12.16 25.10 8.34
N VAL A 387 13.18 25.53 7.60
CA VAL A 387 13.73 24.74 6.49
C VAL A 387 14.63 23.64 7.07
N ILE A 388 14.31 22.39 6.76
CA ILE A 388 15.22 21.25 6.97
C ILE A 388 16.07 21.12 5.70
N GLY A 389 17.39 21.30 5.84
CA GLY A 389 18.33 21.12 4.74
C GLY A 389 18.39 19.65 4.28
N PRO A 390 18.66 19.39 2.99
CA PRO A 390 18.76 18.02 2.51
C PRO A 390 19.93 17.29 3.19
N THR A 391 19.68 16.04 3.57
CA THR A 391 20.71 15.12 4.08
C THR A 391 20.98 13.97 3.12
N SER A 392 20.17 13.86 2.07
CA SER A 392 20.44 13.03 0.90
C SER A 392 21.41 13.69 -0.08
N ASP A 393 22.18 12.86 -0.78
CA ASP A 393 23.12 13.23 -1.84
C ASP A 393 22.77 12.45 -3.10
N LEU A 394 21.94 13.04 -3.97
CA LEU A 394 21.41 12.41 -5.19
C LEU A 394 22.49 11.99 -6.20
N ALA A 395 23.76 12.38 -6.02
CA ALA A 395 24.88 11.91 -6.83
C ALA A 395 25.38 10.52 -6.41
N ARG A 396 24.95 9.99 -5.26
CA ARG A 396 25.25 8.64 -4.78
C ARG A 396 24.18 7.66 -5.23
N GLU A 397 24.51 6.38 -5.13
CA GLU A 397 23.61 5.27 -5.47
C GLU A 397 23.27 4.40 -4.25
N GLU A 398 23.87 4.70 -3.10
CA GLU A 398 23.80 3.86 -1.90
C GLU A 398 23.50 4.68 -0.66
N GLY A 399 22.84 4.04 0.30
CA GLY A 399 22.66 4.53 1.66
C GLY A 399 23.10 3.48 2.68
N HIS A 400 22.97 3.82 3.96
CA HIS A 400 23.43 2.98 5.05
C HIS A 400 22.35 2.77 6.11
N PHE A 401 22.33 1.56 6.67
CA PHE A 401 21.52 1.23 7.84
C PHE A 401 22.41 0.82 9.00
N TYR A 402 22.03 1.20 10.22
CA TYR A 402 22.54 0.55 11.42
C TYR A 402 21.41 0.08 12.36
N VAL A 403 21.67 -1.00 13.07
CA VAL A 403 20.85 -1.49 14.17
C VAL A 403 21.73 -1.52 15.41
N ALA A 404 21.33 -0.79 16.46
CA ALA A 404 22.15 -0.68 17.67
C ALA A 404 22.23 -2.02 18.42
N ASP A 405 21.10 -2.73 18.57
CA ASP A 405 21.05 -4.00 19.30
C ASP A 405 19.85 -4.84 18.86
N VAL A 406 20.10 -5.90 18.08
CA VAL A 406 19.03 -6.78 17.57
C VAL A 406 18.26 -7.55 18.65
N TYR A 407 18.77 -7.58 19.90
CA TYR A 407 18.13 -8.30 21.01
C TYR A 407 17.15 -7.43 21.82
N ARG A 408 16.78 -6.25 21.30
CA ARG A 408 15.77 -5.36 21.89
C ARG A 408 14.56 -5.24 20.97
N GLY A 409 13.37 -5.13 21.55
CA GLY A 409 12.13 -4.98 20.80
C GLY A 409 11.33 -6.28 20.76
N THR A 410 10.17 -6.23 20.12
CA THR A 410 9.07 -7.19 20.31
C THR A 410 9.50 -8.67 20.27
N GLY A 411 9.65 -9.27 21.46
CA GLY A 411 9.96 -10.68 21.67
C GLY A 411 11.45 -11.02 21.58
N MET A 412 12.30 -10.10 21.11
CA MET A 412 13.73 -10.32 20.97
C MET A 412 14.46 -10.41 22.31
N GLU A 413 13.89 -9.87 23.39
CA GLU A 413 14.42 -10.02 24.74
C GLU A 413 14.43 -11.48 25.22
N GLN A 414 13.65 -12.35 24.56
CA GLN A 414 13.55 -13.79 24.87
C GLN A 414 14.60 -14.61 24.10
N ILE A 415 15.29 -14.02 23.13
CA ILE A 415 16.31 -14.70 22.33
C ILE A 415 17.67 -14.59 23.02
N GLU A 416 18.32 -15.73 23.22
CA GLU A 416 19.65 -15.78 23.80
C GLU A 416 20.65 -14.99 22.96
N ARG A 417 21.41 -14.09 23.61
CA ARG A 417 22.44 -13.30 22.95
C ARG A 417 23.51 -14.20 22.34
N GLY A 418 23.94 -13.83 21.13
CA GLY A 418 24.84 -14.63 20.30
C GLY A 418 24.13 -15.63 19.39
N THR A 419 22.81 -15.85 19.52
CA THR A 419 22.04 -16.70 18.60
C THR A 419 21.98 -16.09 17.20
N VAL A 420 21.73 -14.80 17.10
CA VAL A 420 21.69 -14.07 15.82
C VAL A 420 23.11 -13.93 15.28
N LYS A 421 23.34 -14.42 14.06
CA LYS A 421 24.64 -14.36 13.36
C LYS A 421 24.62 -13.42 12.17
N TRP A 422 23.49 -13.35 11.47
CA TRP A 422 23.37 -12.60 10.24
C TRP A 422 22.07 -11.80 10.21
N LEU A 423 22.09 -10.72 9.45
CA LEU A 423 20.90 -10.00 9.02
C LEU A 423 20.79 -10.15 7.50
N ARG A 424 19.65 -10.67 7.01
CA ARG A 424 19.31 -10.74 5.58
C ARG A 424 18.55 -9.49 5.19
N VAL A 425 18.97 -8.87 4.09
CA VAL A 425 18.28 -7.73 3.47
C VAL A 425 17.46 -8.25 2.30
N VAL A 426 16.16 -8.01 2.34
CA VAL A 426 15.21 -8.45 1.31
C VAL A 426 14.47 -7.24 0.78
N GLU A 427 14.42 -7.09 -0.53
CA GLU A 427 13.55 -6.13 -1.21
C GLU A 427 12.18 -6.76 -1.46
N SER A 428 11.12 -5.96 -1.29
CA SER A 428 9.78 -6.25 -1.79
C SER A 428 9.58 -5.43 -3.08
N PRO A 429 9.68 -6.04 -4.27
CA PRO A 429 9.50 -5.32 -5.53
C PRO A 429 8.05 -4.91 -5.74
N GLU A 430 7.86 -3.90 -6.58
CA GLU A 430 6.58 -3.35 -7.00
C GLU A 430 5.84 -4.26 -8.00
N LYS A 431 4.50 -4.13 -8.02
CA LYS A 431 3.64 -4.83 -8.98
C LYS A 431 3.39 -3.98 -10.20
N ARG A 432 3.97 -4.35 -11.33
CA ARG A 432 3.85 -3.61 -12.60
C ARG A 432 2.71 -4.08 -13.51
N PHE A 433 2.19 -5.27 -13.27
CA PHE A 433 1.18 -5.91 -14.12
C PHE A 433 0.04 -6.46 -13.28
N TRP A 434 -1.14 -6.54 -13.90
CA TRP A 434 -2.32 -7.13 -13.30
C TRP A 434 -3.11 -7.92 -14.34
N THR A 435 -3.93 -8.87 -13.92
CA THR A 435 -4.76 -9.71 -14.82
C THR A 435 -6.22 -9.80 -14.35
N ASN A 436 -7.05 -10.53 -15.08
CA ASN A 436 -8.37 -10.97 -14.64
C ASN A 436 -8.64 -12.34 -15.28
N PRO A 437 -9.04 -13.41 -14.54
CA PRO A 437 -9.48 -13.49 -13.14
C PRO A 437 -8.38 -13.55 -12.07
N ALA A 438 -8.74 -13.27 -10.81
CA ALA A 438 -7.85 -13.32 -9.64
C ALA A 438 -7.76 -14.73 -9.00
N TRP A 439 -6.63 -15.03 -8.37
CA TRP A 439 -6.43 -16.16 -7.46
C TRP A 439 -6.75 -15.74 -6.03
N ASP A 440 -7.47 -16.57 -5.29
CA ASP A 440 -7.70 -16.41 -3.85
C ASP A 440 -7.26 -17.70 -3.15
N GLY A 441 -6.10 -17.67 -2.50
CA GLY A 441 -5.63 -18.80 -1.71
C GLY A 441 -6.02 -18.75 -0.24
N GLY A 442 -7.00 -17.90 0.11
CA GLY A 442 -7.69 -17.94 1.40
C GLY A 442 -7.44 -16.74 2.32
N THR A 443 -6.48 -15.88 2.01
CA THR A 443 -6.19 -14.67 2.81
C THR A 443 -6.14 -13.38 1.99
N GLY A 444 -6.57 -13.43 0.73
CA GLY A 444 -6.64 -12.27 -0.15
C GLY A 444 -6.55 -12.62 -1.63
N GLN A 445 -7.05 -11.71 -2.46
CA GLN A 445 -7.07 -11.87 -3.92
C GLN A 445 -5.78 -11.36 -4.56
N GLN A 446 -5.29 -12.10 -5.54
CA GLN A 446 -4.09 -11.78 -6.31
C GLN A 446 -4.42 -11.84 -7.80
N ALA A 447 -4.10 -10.77 -8.52
CA ALA A 447 -4.33 -10.71 -9.95
C ALA A 447 -3.08 -10.16 -10.63
N PRO A 448 -2.21 -11.02 -11.23
CA PRO A 448 -2.35 -12.48 -11.35
C PRO A 448 -2.10 -13.24 -10.06
N GLY A 449 -2.32 -14.56 -10.07
CA GLY A 449 -1.83 -15.44 -9.01
C GLY A 449 -0.30 -15.41 -8.93
N MET A 450 0.24 -15.17 -7.74
CA MET A 450 1.67 -14.97 -7.46
C MET A 450 2.23 -15.99 -6.48
N ALA A 451 1.50 -16.26 -5.40
CA ALA A 451 1.83 -17.23 -4.37
C ALA A 451 0.54 -17.83 -3.81
N TRP A 452 0.65 -18.83 -2.92
CA TRP A 452 -0.52 -19.45 -2.33
C TRP A 452 -1.40 -18.41 -1.63
N ASP A 453 -0.89 -17.67 -0.66
CA ASP A 453 -1.68 -16.75 0.17
C ASP A 453 -0.93 -15.45 0.54
N ASP A 454 0.14 -15.12 -0.20
CA ASP A 454 0.90 -13.86 -0.12
C ASP A 454 0.80 -13.06 -1.43
N PHE A 455 0.98 -11.73 -1.40
CA PHE A 455 0.72 -10.86 -2.55
C PHE A 455 1.98 -10.45 -3.32
N ASN A 456 3.12 -10.39 -2.66
CA ASN A 456 4.35 -9.84 -3.21
C ASN A 456 5.39 -10.91 -3.51
N ASN A 457 6.17 -10.67 -4.57
CA ASN A 457 7.42 -11.39 -4.72
C ASN A 457 8.51 -10.73 -3.85
N LYS A 458 9.65 -11.41 -3.71
CA LYS A 458 10.78 -11.00 -2.89
C LYS A 458 12.07 -11.07 -3.71
N ARG A 459 13.03 -10.21 -3.39
CA ARG A 459 14.39 -10.25 -3.95
C ARG A 459 15.41 -10.18 -2.81
N ILE A 460 16.26 -11.19 -2.71
CA ILE A 460 17.28 -11.23 -1.65
C ILE A 460 18.49 -10.44 -2.13
N LEU A 461 18.81 -9.35 -1.42
CA LEU A 461 19.95 -8.50 -1.77
C LEU A 461 21.25 -9.05 -1.19
N GLY A 462 21.15 -9.72 -0.05
CA GLY A 462 22.26 -10.43 0.58
C GLY A 462 22.15 -10.48 2.09
N THR A 463 23.25 -10.87 2.73
CA THR A 463 23.37 -10.93 4.19
C THR A 463 24.55 -10.10 4.69
N VAL A 464 24.48 -9.68 5.94
CA VAL A 464 25.56 -8.99 6.66
C VAL A 464 25.73 -9.59 8.05
N PRO A 465 26.96 -9.56 8.61
CA PRO A 465 27.21 -10.05 9.95
C PRO A 465 26.53 -9.15 11.00
N VAL A 466 26.04 -9.78 12.06
CA VAL A 466 25.69 -9.12 13.32
C VAL A 466 26.88 -9.31 14.27
N ASP A 467 27.39 -8.21 14.83
CA ASP A 467 28.54 -8.23 15.73
C ASP A 467 28.15 -8.83 17.10
N GLU A 468 29.13 -9.22 17.91
CA GLU A 468 28.92 -9.93 19.19
C GLU A 468 28.06 -9.15 20.20
N ASP A 469 28.06 -7.82 20.12
CA ASP A 469 27.23 -6.94 20.94
C ASP A 469 25.76 -6.88 20.49
N GLY A 470 25.44 -7.48 19.34
CA GLY A 470 24.13 -7.45 18.71
C GLY A 470 23.95 -6.33 17.69
N SER A 471 25.00 -5.57 17.38
CA SER A 471 24.91 -4.45 16.44
C SER A 471 25.15 -4.87 14.99
N ALA A 472 24.59 -4.11 14.04
CA ALA A 472 24.86 -4.26 12.61
C ALA A 472 24.97 -2.89 11.95
N TYR A 473 25.88 -2.72 10.99
CA TYR A 473 26.04 -1.51 10.19
C TYR A 473 26.40 -1.90 8.76
N PHE A 474 25.60 -1.49 7.78
CA PHE A 474 25.70 -2.01 6.42
C PHE A 474 25.20 -1.05 5.35
N THR A 475 25.69 -1.27 4.12
CA THR A 475 25.31 -0.53 2.92
C THR A 475 24.21 -1.25 2.16
N VAL A 476 23.24 -0.49 1.64
CA VAL A 476 22.15 -0.97 0.79
C VAL A 476 22.03 -0.03 -0.41
N PRO A 477 21.69 -0.53 -1.62
CA PRO A 477 21.36 0.36 -2.73
C PRO A 477 20.20 1.28 -2.34
N ALA A 478 20.36 2.58 -2.59
CA ALA A 478 19.38 3.57 -2.19
C ALA A 478 18.06 3.40 -2.96
N ASP A 479 17.00 3.97 -2.39
CA ASP A 479 15.66 4.04 -3.02
C ASP A 479 15.02 2.67 -3.31
N ARG A 480 15.41 1.65 -2.54
CA ARG A 480 14.79 0.32 -2.60
C ARG A 480 13.94 0.05 -1.37
N PHE A 481 12.77 -0.51 -1.59
CA PHE A 481 11.85 -0.90 -0.53
C PHE A 481 12.29 -2.20 0.13
N VAL A 482 13.00 -2.09 1.24
CA VAL A 482 13.65 -3.23 1.91
C VAL A 482 13.06 -3.52 3.28
N TYR A 483 13.18 -4.77 3.70
CA TYR A 483 12.93 -5.24 5.05
C TYR A 483 14.03 -6.21 5.47
N PHE A 484 14.08 -6.53 6.76
CA PHE A 484 15.18 -7.26 7.37
C PHE A 484 14.72 -8.55 8.05
N GLN A 485 15.55 -9.58 7.97
CA GLN A 485 15.38 -10.83 8.71
C GLN A 485 16.63 -11.14 9.53
N LEU A 486 16.45 -11.45 10.81
CA LEU A 486 17.54 -11.94 11.67
C LEU A 486 17.68 -13.44 11.50
N LEU A 487 18.91 -13.93 11.30
CA LEU A 487 19.20 -15.33 11.05
C LEU A 487 20.12 -15.94 12.11
N ASP A 488 19.93 -17.23 12.39
CA ASP A 488 20.83 -18.03 13.23
C ASP A 488 22.08 -18.52 12.47
N ASP A 489 22.89 -19.38 13.10
CA ASP A 489 24.09 -19.98 12.51
C ASP A 489 23.80 -20.95 11.35
N ARG A 490 22.57 -21.45 11.26
CA ARG A 490 22.07 -22.31 10.18
C ARG A 490 21.44 -21.51 9.04
N GLY A 491 21.33 -20.18 9.17
CA GLY A 491 20.70 -19.32 8.17
C GLY A 491 19.17 -19.31 8.26
N MET A 492 18.60 -19.88 9.32
CA MET A 492 17.17 -19.91 9.58
C MET A 492 16.72 -18.60 10.22
N MET A 493 15.59 -18.07 9.75
CA MET A 493 15.02 -16.83 10.28
C MET A 493 14.52 -16.98 11.71
N ILE A 494 15.08 -16.15 12.59
CA ILE A 494 14.62 -15.95 13.96
C ILE A 494 13.46 -14.95 14.00
N GLN A 495 13.57 -13.83 13.29
CA GLN A 495 12.56 -12.78 13.28
C GLN A 495 12.57 -12.03 11.94
N SER A 496 11.41 -11.55 11.51
CA SER A 496 11.23 -10.75 10.29
C SER A 496 10.60 -9.40 10.61
N MET A 497 11.09 -8.35 9.97
CA MET A 497 10.40 -7.07 9.90
C MET A 497 9.16 -7.22 9.00
N ARG A 498 7.96 -7.18 9.59
CA ARG A 498 6.66 -7.21 8.88
C ARG A 498 6.19 -5.80 8.49
N SER A 499 7.07 -5.08 7.80
CA SER A 499 6.93 -3.71 7.28
C SER A 499 8.13 -3.45 6.36
N GLY A 500 8.15 -2.36 5.60
CA GLY A 500 9.32 -1.96 4.80
C GLY A 500 9.88 -0.57 5.16
N THR A 501 11.13 -0.35 4.80
CA THR A 501 11.83 0.93 4.92
C THR A 501 12.63 1.22 3.65
N ILE A 502 13.09 2.46 3.53
CA ILE A 502 13.94 2.94 2.44
C ILE A 502 15.06 3.79 3.02
N VAL A 503 16.16 3.87 2.28
CA VAL A 503 17.24 4.82 2.55
C VAL A 503 17.51 5.60 1.27
N ARG A 504 17.58 6.92 1.38
CA ARG A 504 17.94 7.80 0.27
C ARG A 504 19.44 7.73 -0.01
N PRO A 505 19.90 8.18 -1.19
CA PRO A 505 21.32 8.26 -1.46
C PRO A 505 22.09 9.06 -0.42
N GLY A 506 23.18 8.49 0.11
CA GLY A 506 24.01 9.11 1.13
C GLY A 506 23.42 9.17 2.53
N GLU A 507 22.15 8.80 2.71
CA GLU A 507 21.51 8.77 4.02
C GLU A 507 22.08 7.64 4.89
N THR A 508 22.14 7.88 6.21
CA THR A 508 22.34 6.84 7.21
C THR A 508 21.13 6.79 8.14
N LEU A 509 20.39 5.69 8.10
CA LEU A 509 19.19 5.48 8.91
C LEU A 509 19.46 4.42 10.00
N GLY A 510 18.89 4.60 11.19
CA GLY A 510 19.19 3.78 12.35
C GLY A 510 17.95 3.30 13.12
N CYS A 511 18.04 2.09 13.67
CA CYS A 511 17.08 1.56 14.64
C CYS A 511 17.78 1.27 15.98
N ALA A 512 17.08 1.47 17.10
CA ALA A 512 17.61 1.11 18.41
C ALA A 512 17.50 -0.41 18.67
N GLY A 513 16.52 -1.07 18.07
CA GLY A 513 16.32 -2.51 18.15
C GLY A 513 15.51 -3.06 16.97
N CYS A 514 14.98 -4.26 17.14
CA CYS A 514 14.13 -4.92 16.16
C CYS A 514 12.67 -4.80 16.60
N HIS A 515 11.99 -3.77 16.09
CA HIS A 515 10.59 -3.45 16.44
C HIS A 515 10.44 -3.08 17.92
N GLU A 516 11.34 -2.21 18.36
CA GLU A 516 11.37 -1.56 19.65
C GLU A 516 10.26 -0.50 19.80
N ASP A 517 9.90 -0.18 21.05
CA ASP A 517 9.04 0.97 21.32
C ASP A 517 9.77 2.25 20.87
N ARG A 518 9.28 2.91 19.81
CA ARG A 518 9.93 4.12 19.25
C ARG A 518 9.79 5.37 20.12
N ARG A 519 9.24 5.25 21.33
CA ARG A 519 9.34 6.27 22.38
C ARG A 519 10.59 6.09 23.24
N THR A 520 11.34 5.00 23.04
CA THR A 520 12.60 4.74 23.73
C THR A 520 13.78 5.33 22.94
N SER A 521 14.82 5.75 23.65
CA SER A 521 16.06 6.23 23.05
C SER A 521 17.01 5.07 22.76
N VAL A 522 17.94 5.28 21.82
CA VAL A 522 19.06 4.37 21.63
C VAL A 522 19.82 4.22 22.95
N PRO A 523 20.04 3.00 23.43
CA PRO A 523 20.78 2.77 24.67
C PRO A 523 22.25 3.17 24.52
N PHE A 524 22.76 3.96 25.47
CA PHE A 524 24.16 4.38 25.54
C PHE A 524 25.00 3.51 26.50
N ASP A 525 24.42 2.43 27.02
CA ASP A 525 25.05 1.57 28.02
C ASP A 525 26.13 0.65 27.43
N ARG A 526 26.18 0.48 26.10
CA ARG A 526 27.19 -0.31 25.39
C ARG A 526 27.64 0.38 24.11
N PRO A 527 28.95 0.37 23.78
CA PRO A 527 29.44 0.90 22.53
C PRO A 527 29.03 -0.01 21.36
N MET A 528 28.44 0.57 20.32
CA MET A 528 28.07 -0.15 19.09
C MET A 528 29.32 -0.52 18.28
N LEU A 529 29.71 -1.80 18.33
CA LEU A 529 30.89 -2.33 17.65
C LEU A 529 30.83 -2.15 16.13
N ALA A 530 29.65 -2.30 15.53
CA ALA A 530 29.48 -2.21 14.08
C ALA A 530 29.86 -0.84 13.50
N THR A 531 29.75 0.24 14.29
CA THR A 531 30.16 1.59 13.87
C THR A 531 31.64 1.91 14.07
N ARG A 532 32.41 0.98 14.66
CA ARG A 532 33.88 1.10 14.77
C ARG A 532 34.61 0.69 13.49
N ARG A 533 33.85 0.22 12.49
CA ARG A 533 34.33 -0.22 11.19
C ARG A 533 33.46 0.41 10.08
N PRO A 534 33.96 0.45 8.83
CA PRO A 534 33.12 0.80 7.69
C PRO A 534 31.88 -0.12 7.59
N PRO A 535 30.78 0.36 6.97
CA PRO A 535 29.57 -0.44 6.82
C PRO A 535 29.87 -1.72 6.02
N SER A 536 29.32 -2.85 6.46
CA SER A 536 29.41 -4.12 5.74
C SER A 536 28.76 -4.01 4.36
N ARG A 537 29.41 -4.61 3.37
CA ARG A 537 28.81 -4.88 2.06
C ARG A 537 27.94 -6.13 2.14
N LEU A 538 26.84 -6.16 1.40
CA LEU A 538 25.95 -7.31 1.33
C LEU A 538 26.71 -8.50 0.69
N ALA A 539 26.75 -9.64 1.39
CA ALA A 539 27.20 -10.89 0.81
C ALA A 539 26.09 -11.45 -0.09
N PRO A 540 26.34 -11.66 -1.40
CA PRO A 540 25.30 -12.11 -2.33
C PRO A 540 24.72 -13.48 -1.95
N TRP A 541 23.44 -13.68 -2.21
CA TRP A 541 22.75 -14.95 -1.99
C TRP A 541 22.78 -15.81 -3.28
N TYR A 542 23.78 -16.69 -3.36
CA TYR A 542 24.01 -17.66 -4.46
C TYR A 542 23.76 -17.08 -5.86
N GLY A 543 24.73 -16.33 -6.38
CA GLY A 543 24.66 -15.69 -7.71
C GLY A 543 24.23 -14.22 -7.65
N GLY A 544 23.81 -13.68 -8.80
CA GLY A 544 23.36 -12.29 -8.91
C GLY A 544 21.95 -12.06 -8.36
N GLU A 545 21.65 -10.81 -8.04
CA GLU A 545 20.31 -10.38 -7.60
C GLU A 545 19.24 -10.77 -8.63
N ARG A 546 18.13 -11.32 -8.13
CA ARG A 546 17.00 -11.74 -8.97
C ARG A 546 15.74 -11.89 -8.14
N ASN A 547 14.60 -11.67 -8.79
CA ASN A 547 13.29 -11.98 -8.24
C ASN A 547 13.21 -13.48 -7.88
N PHE A 548 12.66 -13.81 -6.71
CA PHE A 548 12.61 -15.20 -6.26
C PHE A 548 11.65 -16.02 -7.13
N ALA A 549 12.07 -17.21 -7.55
CA ALA A 549 11.23 -18.15 -8.29
C ALA A 549 11.33 -19.54 -7.66
N TYR A 550 10.21 -20.08 -7.17
CA TYR A 550 10.20 -21.41 -6.54
C TYR A 550 10.76 -22.50 -7.47
N VAL A 551 10.38 -22.46 -8.75
CA VAL A 551 10.80 -23.41 -9.77
C VAL A 551 12.31 -23.33 -10.06
N ALA A 552 12.94 -22.17 -9.88
CA ALA A 552 14.37 -22.00 -10.11
C ALA A 552 15.20 -22.25 -8.84
N GLU A 553 14.68 -21.87 -7.67
CA GLU A 553 15.47 -21.85 -6.43
C GLU A 553 15.25 -23.08 -5.56
N VAL A 554 14.05 -23.67 -5.56
CA VAL A 554 13.66 -24.74 -4.61
C VAL A 554 13.41 -26.06 -5.31
N GLN A 555 12.66 -26.07 -6.41
CA GLN A 555 12.34 -27.31 -7.14
C GLN A 555 13.59 -28.12 -7.51
N PRO A 556 14.71 -27.53 -7.98
CA PRO A 556 15.91 -28.30 -8.32
C PRO A 556 16.53 -29.02 -7.11
N VAL A 557 16.35 -28.48 -5.90
CA VAL A 557 16.78 -29.14 -4.66
C VAL A 557 15.90 -30.37 -4.40
N LEU A 558 14.59 -30.23 -4.54
CA LEU A 558 13.64 -31.34 -4.37
C LEU A 558 13.85 -32.43 -5.43
N ASP A 559 14.08 -32.04 -6.68
CA ASP A 559 14.34 -32.97 -7.79
C ASP A 559 15.58 -33.83 -7.51
N LYS A 560 16.64 -33.20 -7.00
CA LYS A 560 17.91 -33.88 -6.71
C LYS A 560 17.81 -34.80 -5.48
N HIS A 561 17.11 -34.39 -4.44
CA HIS A 561 17.21 -35.03 -3.12
C HIS A 561 15.94 -35.78 -2.67
N CYS A 562 14.78 -35.53 -3.27
CA CYS A 562 13.49 -35.99 -2.72
C CYS A 562 12.60 -36.73 -3.74
N VAL A 563 12.58 -36.29 -5.00
CA VAL A 563 11.61 -36.76 -6.01
C VAL A 563 11.75 -38.26 -6.32
N SER A 564 12.94 -38.85 -6.20
CA SER A 564 13.13 -40.30 -6.40
C SER A 564 12.18 -41.16 -5.55
N CYS A 565 11.85 -40.70 -4.34
CA CYS A 565 10.90 -41.31 -3.42
C CYS A 565 9.52 -40.61 -3.45
N HIS A 566 9.49 -39.29 -3.60
CA HIS A 566 8.29 -38.44 -3.51
C HIS A 566 7.72 -38.05 -4.88
N ASP A 567 7.42 -39.04 -5.72
CA ASP A 567 6.83 -38.84 -7.06
C ASP A 567 5.50 -39.61 -7.24
N TYR A 568 4.76 -39.30 -8.30
CA TYR A 568 3.57 -40.03 -8.72
C TYR A 568 3.85 -41.53 -8.84
N GLY A 569 2.95 -42.34 -8.25
CA GLY A 569 3.07 -43.80 -8.25
C GLY A 569 4.11 -44.37 -7.28
N LYS A 570 4.76 -43.52 -6.45
CA LYS A 570 5.62 -43.95 -5.35
C LYS A 570 4.85 -43.91 -4.02
N ALA A 571 5.16 -44.85 -3.13
CA ALA A 571 4.53 -44.94 -1.82
C ALA A 571 4.67 -43.65 -0.98
N ALA A 572 5.86 -43.03 -0.96
CA ALA A 572 6.05 -41.76 -0.25
C ALA A 572 5.34 -40.59 -0.96
N GLY A 573 5.24 -40.64 -2.29
CA GLY A 573 4.48 -39.69 -3.12
C GLY A 573 2.97 -39.67 -2.84
N GLU A 574 2.38 -40.79 -2.43
CA GLU A 574 0.96 -40.83 -1.99
C GLU A 574 0.74 -39.96 -0.74
N LYS A 575 1.74 -39.92 0.16
CA LYS A 575 1.70 -39.10 1.37
C LYS A 575 2.08 -37.65 1.09
N LEU A 576 3.11 -37.41 0.29
CA LEU A 576 3.58 -36.07 -0.09
C LEU A 576 4.26 -36.17 -1.46
N ASN A 577 3.66 -35.57 -2.49
CA ASN A 577 4.25 -35.55 -3.82
C ASN A 577 5.08 -34.27 -4.00
N LEU A 578 6.36 -34.41 -4.32
CA LEU A 578 7.33 -33.32 -4.46
C LEU A 578 7.78 -33.12 -5.92
N ALA A 579 7.10 -33.75 -6.87
CA ALA A 579 7.41 -33.62 -8.28
C ALA A 579 7.18 -32.18 -8.79
N GLY A 580 8.03 -31.75 -9.73
CA GLY A 580 8.00 -30.40 -10.32
C GLY A 580 6.94 -30.19 -11.41
N ASP A 581 5.98 -31.10 -11.55
CA ASP A 581 4.99 -31.09 -12.61
C ASP A 581 4.08 -29.85 -12.58
N LEU A 582 3.90 -29.21 -13.74
CA LEU A 582 3.14 -27.96 -13.84
C LEU A 582 1.63 -28.23 -13.83
N GLY A 583 0.91 -27.59 -12.91
CA GLY A 583 -0.55 -27.53 -12.90
C GLY A 583 -1.10 -26.26 -13.55
N LEU A 584 -2.38 -25.94 -13.30
CA LEU A 584 -3.02 -24.71 -13.80
C LEU A 584 -2.31 -23.44 -13.33
N LEU A 585 -1.94 -23.43 -12.05
CA LEU A 585 -1.31 -22.30 -11.37
C LEU A 585 0.08 -22.72 -10.89
N PHE A 586 0.16 -23.39 -9.75
CA PHE A 586 1.44 -23.85 -9.22
C PHE A 586 1.83 -25.24 -9.73
N ASN A 587 3.09 -25.61 -9.54
CA ASN A 587 3.52 -26.99 -9.70
C ASN A 587 3.05 -27.89 -8.53
N THR A 588 3.16 -29.20 -8.71
CA THR A 588 2.65 -30.19 -7.76
C THR A 588 3.28 -30.06 -6.38
N SER A 589 4.61 -29.99 -6.30
CA SER A 589 5.33 -29.91 -5.03
C SER A 589 4.94 -28.69 -4.19
N TYR A 590 4.83 -27.51 -4.80
CA TYR A 590 4.41 -26.30 -4.12
C TYR A 590 2.99 -26.46 -3.59
N SER A 591 2.06 -26.90 -4.45
CA SER A 591 0.67 -27.12 -4.08
C SER A 591 0.53 -28.11 -2.93
N GLU A 592 1.31 -29.19 -2.95
CA GLU A 592 1.32 -30.22 -1.92
C GLU A 592 1.88 -29.71 -0.58
N LEU A 593 3.04 -29.05 -0.59
CA LEU A 593 3.66 -28.47 0.60
C LEU A 593 2.76 -27.44 1.28
N ARG A 594 2.07 -26.62 0.47
CA ARG A 594 1.11 -25.61 0.94
C ARG A 594 -0.17 -26.25 1.45
N ARG A 595 -0.87 -27.03 0.62
CA ARG A 595 -2.16 -27.65 0.95
C ARG A 595 -2.09 -28.56 2.17
N LYS A 596 -0.99 -29.32 2.31
CA LYS A 596 -0.77 -30.24 3.44
C LYS A 596 -0.08 -29.58 4.65
N LYS A 597 0.16 -28.26 4.59
CA LYS A 597 0.71 -27.46 5.70
C LYS A 597 2.05 -28.00 6.22
N TYR A 598 2.96 -28.35 5.30
CA TYR A 598 4.36 -28.66 5.65
C TYR A 598 5.19 -27.40 5.87
N VAL A 599 4.70 -26.28 5.35
CA VAL A 599 5.27 -24.94 5.47
C VAL A 599 4.35 -24.10 6.37
N GLN A 600 4.91 -23.46 7.38
CA GLN A 600 4.22 -22.61 8.34
C GLN A 600 4.60 -21.15 8.10
N VAL A 601 3.80 -20.43 7.33
CA VAL A 601 4.02 -19.01 7.02
C VAL A 601 2.74 -18.21 7.23
N PRO A 602 2.82 -16.89 7.44
CA PRO A 602 1.65 -16.06 7.66
C PRO A 602 0.80 -15.87 6.41
N GLY A 603 1.38 -15.93 5.20
CA GLY A 603 0.72 -15.39 4.00
C GLY A 603 0.47 -13.90 4.19
N ALA A 604 -0.73 -13.41 3.86
CA ALA A 604 -1.19 -12.11 4.33
C ALA A 604 -1.27 -12.09 5.87
N GLY A 605 -1.75 -13.13 6.52
CA GLY A 605 -1.66 -13.27 7.98
C GLY A 605 -2.27 -12.11 8.78
N PRO A 606 -1.98 -12.00 10.08
CA PRO A 606 -2.55 -10.96 10.93
C PRO A 606 -1.71 -9.67 10.91
N HIS A 607 -2.25 -8.54 11.40
CA HIS A 607 -1.54 -7.25 11.43
C HIS A 607 -0.47 -7.12 12.52
N GLN A 608 -0.56 -7.89 13.61
CA GLN A 608 0.37 -7.77 14.73
C GLN A 608 1.78 -8.24 14.35
N VAL A 609 2.79 -7.76 15.06
CA VAL A 609 4.12 -8.37 14.98
C VAL A 609 4.06 -9.81 15.50
N LEU A 610 4.67 -10.74 14.75
CA LEU A 610 4.74 -12.14 15.16
C LEU A 610 5.95 -12.37 16.08
N GLN A 611 5.81 -13.31 17.01
CA GLN A 611 6.89 -13.62 17.94
C GLN A 611 8.06 -14.31 17.21
N PRO A 612 9.31 -14.11 17.67
CA PRO A 612 10.45 -14.81 17.10
C PRO A 612 10.25 -16.33 17.03
N LYS A 613 10.70 -16.95 15.94
CA LYS A 613 10.62 -18.39 15.65
C LYS A 613 9.18 -18.97 15.60
N SER A 614 8.13 -18.14 15.64
CA SER A 614 6.74 -18.63 15.64
C SER A 614 6.21 -19.00 14.25
N TRP A 615 6.96 -18.68 13.20
CA TRP A 615 6.67 -18.99 11.80
C TRP A 615 7.98 -19.13 11.02
N GLY A 616 7.91 -19.45 9.74
CA GLY A 616 9.06 -19.64 8.89
C GLY A 616 9.72 -21.01 9.12
N SER A 617 11.02 -21.08 8.88
CA SER A 617 11.82 -22.31 8.91
C SER A 617 11.76 -23.03 10.26
N HIS A 618 11.91 -22.31 11.38
CA HIS A 618 11.84 -22.91 12.72
C HIS A 618 10.50 -23.57 13.06
N ALA A 619 9.39 -23.08 12.48
CA ALA A 619 8.05 -23.56 12.78
C ALA A 619 7.52 -24.57 11.73
N SER A 620 8.26 -24.79 10.64
CA SER A 620 7.80 -25.60 9.51
C SER A 620 8.16 -27.07 9.67
N LYS A 621 7.16 -27.95 9.53
CA LYS A 621 7.34 -29.41 9.58
C LYS A 621 8.34 -29.93 8.55
N LEU A 622 8.38 -29.30 7.37
CA LEU A 622 9.38 -29.63 6.35
C LEU A 622 10.80 -29.49 6.91
N VAL A 623 11.11 -28.35 7.53
CA VAL A 623 12.45 -28.06 8.04
C VAL A 623 12.77 -28.92 9.26
N GLU A 624 11.78 -29.23 10.10
CA GLU A 624 11.97 -30.20 11.19
C GLU A 624 12.46 -31.56 10.67
N VAL A 625 11.86 -32.08 9.59
CA VAL A 625 12.30 -33.33 8.95
C VAL A 625 13.70 -33.18 8.34
N LEU A 626 13.99 -32.06 7.67
CA LEU A 626 15.32 -31.81 7.11
C LEU A 626 16.43 -31.79 8.18
N LEU A 627 16.10 -31.39 9.41
CA LEU A 627 17.05 -31.33 10.53
C LEU A 627 17.18 -32.66 11.29
N LYS A 628 16.09 -33.41 11.43
CA LYS A 628 16.04 -34.64 12.24
C LYS A 628 16.24 -35.92 11.43
N GLY A 629 16.04 -35.86 10.11
CA GLY A 629 15.91 -37.03 9.25
C GLY A 629 14.47 -37.56 9.21
N HIS A 630 14.27 -38.57 8.37
CA HIS A 630 13.01 -39.28 8.16
C HIS A 630 12.72 -40.29 9.27
N GLY A 631 13.70 -40.56 10.15
CA GLY A 631 13.58 -41.57 11.21
C GLY A 631 13.73 -42.99 10.69
N ASP A 632 14.31 -43.15 9.49
CA ASP A 632 14.65 -44.41 8.85
C ASP A 632 16.14 -44.34 8.47
N GLU A 633 16.96 -45.17 9.10
CA GLU A 633 18.42 -45.15 8.93
C GLU A 633 18.86 -45.36 7.48
N ALA A 634 18.11 -46.14 6.69
CA ALA A 634 18.47 -46.39 5.30
C ALA A 634 18.22 -45.14 4.44
N VAL A 635 17.10 -44.45 4.67
CA VAL A 635 16.79 -43.19 3.97
C VAL A 635 17.73 -42.08 4.41
N ASP A 636 17.99 -41.98 5.71
CA ASP A 636 18.80 -40.91 6.29
C ASP A 636 20.30 -41.05 5.97
N ALA A 637 20.75 -42.25 5.58
CA ALA A 637 22.08 -42.49 5.03
C ALA A 637 22.22 -42.10 3.55
N GLU A 638 21.12 -41.98 2.80
CA GLU A 638 21.13 -41.66 1.37
C GLU A 638 20.83 -40.17 1.10
N VAL A 639 19.96 -39.55 1.91
CA VAL A 639 19.51 -38.17 1.70
C VAL A 639 20.34 -37.19 2.54
N HIS A 640 21.29 -36.52 1.89
CA HIS A 640 22.09 -35.46 2.51
C HIS A 640 21.99 -34.16 1.70
N LEU A 641 21.56 -33.08 2.37
CA LEU A 641 21.54 -31.73 1.79
C LEU A 641 22.88 -31.05 2.09
N ASP A 642 23.51 -30.49 1.06
CA ASP A 642 24.60 -29.54 1.26
C ASP A 642 24.07 -28.20 1.83
N ARG A 643 24.98 -27.30 2.21
CA ARG A 643 24.61 -26.03 2.85
C ARG A 643 23.72 -25.18 1.94
N GLU A 644 24.00 -25.13 0.64
CA GLU A 644 23.24 -24.32 -0.30
C GLU A 644 21.84 -24.90 -0.52
N ALA A 645 21.72 -26.21 -0.71
CA ALA A 645 20.45 -26.91 -0.83
C ALA A 645 19.55 -26.66 0.39
N PHE A 646 20.10 -26.76 1.60
CA PHE A 646 19.38 -26.46 2.83
C PHE A 646 18.95 -24.99 2.89
N ASP A 647 19.89 -24.07 2.63
CA ASP A 647 19.66 -22.62 2.72
C ASP A 647 18.60 -22.14 1.72
N ARG A 648 18.54 -22.73 0.52
CA ARG A 648 17.50 -22.47 -0.48
C ARG A 648 16.10 -22.79 0.03
N ILE A 649 15.92 -23.93 0.69
CA ILE A 649 14.62 -24.33 1.23
C ILE A 649 14.23 -23.45 2.41
N VAL A 650 15.12 -23.25 3.39
CA VAL A 650 14.77 -22.43 4.57
C VAL A 650 14.54 -20.97 4.20
N THR A 651 15.34 -20.41 3.28
CA THR A 651 15.14 -19.05 2.77
C THR A 651 13.78 -18.90 2.10
N TRP A 652 13.38 -19.84 1.24
CA TRP A 652 12.06 -19.83 0.61
C TRP A 652 10.92 -19.78 1.64
N VAL A 653 10.99 -20.65 2.65
CA VAL A 653 10.01 -20.68 3.74
C VAL A 653 10.00 -19.35 4.51
N ASP A 654 11.19 -18.83 4.84
CA ASP A 654 11.36 -17.63 5.66
C ASP A 654 10.88 -16.35 4.96
N ILE A 655 10.97 -16.25 3.64
CA ILE A 655 10.49 -15.08 2.88
C ILE A 655 9.01 -15.20 2.48
N ASN A 656 8.23 -15.95 3.26
CA ASN A 656 6.79 -16.17 3.09
C ASN A 656 6.40 -17.05 1.88
N ALA A 657 7.32 -17.89 1.42
CA ALA A 657 7.11 -18.91 0.39
C ALA A 657 6.50 -18.40 -0.94
N PRO A 658 7.14 -17.41 -1.60
CA PRO A 658 6.74 -16.95 -2.94
C PRO A 658 6.86 -18.08 -3.98
N TYR A 659 6.12 -17.96 -5.08
CA TYR A 659 6.19 -18.90 -6.20
C TYR A 659 6.67 -18.24 -7.50
N TYR A 660 5.93 -17.26 -8.01
CA TYR A 660 6.23 -16.61 -9.30
C TYR A 660 7.25 -15.47 -9.15
N PRO A 661 8.22 -15.37 -10.07
CA PRO A 661 9.17 -14.26 -10.06
C PRO A 661 8.57 -12.93 -10.52
N GLU A 662 7.51 -12.95 -11.33
CA GLU A 662 7.00 -11.75 -12.01
C GLU A 662 5.48 -11.75 -12.12
N TYR A 663 4.89 -10.55 -12.09
CA TYR A 663 3.46 -10.31 -12.26
C TYR A 663 3.01 -10.33 -13.73
N ALA A 664 3.93 -10.30 -14.68
CA ALA A 664 3.58 -10.37 -16.10
C ALA A 664 2.98 -11.74 -16.45
N SER A 665 2.13 -11.78 -17.49
CA SER A 665 1.48 -13.00 -17.91
C SER A 665 1.22 -13.10 -19.42
N ASN A 666 1.69 -14.21 -19.99
CA ASN A 666 1.34 -14.65 -21.34
C ASN A 666 -0.08 -15.27 -21.44
N PHE A 667 -0.79 -15.38 -20.32
CA PHE A 667 -2.14 -15.94 -20.18
C PHE A 667 -3.07 -14.99 -19.44
N ARG A 668 -2.90 -13.68 -19.69
CA ARG A 668 -3.60 -12.58 -19.02
C ARG A 668 -5.10 -12.80 -18.83
N ASP A 669 -5.77 -13.28 -19.85
CA ASP A 669 -7.24 -13.41 -19.89
C ASP A 669 -7.73 -14.80 -19.44
N ASN A 670 -6.82 -15.72 -19.11
CA ASN A 670 -7.15 -17.05 -18.64
C ASN A 670 -7.18 -17.10 -17.11
N LEU A 671 -7.75 -18.16 -16.56
CA LEU A 671 -7.87 -18.38 -15.12
C LEU A 671 -6.56 -18.08 -14.36
N TYR A 672 -6.68 -17.23 -13.35
CA TYR A 672 -5.60 -16.72 -12.48
C TYR A 672 -4.52 -15.90 -13.18
N GLY A 673 -4.72 -15.57 -14.46
CA GLY A 673 -3.67 -15.03 -15.32
C GLY A 673 -2.53 -16.03 -15.53
N ARG A 674 -2.74 -17.35 -15.41
CA ARG A 674 -1.65 -18.35 -15.42
C ARG A 674 -1.99 -19.64 -16.17
N SER A 675 -3.28 -19.98 -16.27
CA SER A 675 -3.71 -21.20 -16.94
C SER A 675 -3.43 -21.14 -18.45
N PRO A 676 -2.82 -22.17 -19.07
CA PRO A 676 -2.77 -22.27 -20.53
C PRO A 676 -4.12 -22.62 -21.14
N LEU A 677 -5.05 -23.17 -20.35
CA LEU A 677 -6.40 -23.49 -20.81
C LEU A 677 -7.34 -22.30 -20.57
N ASP A 678 -8.17 -21.98 -21.56
CA ASP A 678 -9.23 -20.98 -21.43
C ASP A 678 -10.45 -21.51 -20.67
N ASP A 679 -11.40 -20.61 -20.36
CA ASP A 679 -12.60 -20.97 -19.60
C ASP A 679 -13.47 -22.04 -20.27
N ARG A 680 -13.48 -22.09 -21.61
CA ARG A 680 -14.27 -23.08 -22.36
C ARG A 680 -13.62 -24.45 -22.25
N GLN A 681 -12.31 -24.53 -22.42
CA GLN A 681 -11.53 -25.75 -22.27
C GLN A 681 -11.58 -26.28 -20.83
N LEU A 682 -11.52 -25.39 -19.83
CA LEU A 682 -11.65 -25.75 -18.42
C LEU A 682 -13.05 -26.27 -18.09
N ALA A 683 -14.10 -25.61 -18.60
CA ALA A 683 -15.47 -26.09 -18.44
C ALA A 683 -15.69 -27.46 -19.11
N GLU A 684 -15.14 -27.66 -20.30
CA GLU A 684 -15.17 -28.94 -21.00
C GLU A 684 -14.46 -30.03 -20.18
N LEU A 685 -13.22 -29.76 -19.75
CA LEU A 685 -12.43 -30.68 -18.93
C LEU A 685 -13.16 -31.06 -17.64
N LYS A 686 -13.78 -30.10 -16.96
CA LYS A 686 -14.57 -30.34 -15.75
C LYS A 686 -15.80 -31.20 -16.05
N SER A 687 -16.46 -31.02 -17.20
CA SER A 687 -17.61 -31.84 -17.57
C SER A 687 -17.22 -33.30 -17.85
N LEU A 688 -16.06 -33.52 -18.50
CA LEU A 688 -15.55 -34.85 -18.83
C LEU A 688 -15.06 -35.59 -17.57
N THR A 689 -14.33 -34.88 -16.71
CA THR A 689 -13.57 -35.51 -15.63
C THR A 689 -14.15 -35.27 -14.23
N GLY A 690 -14.99 -34.25 -14.05
CA GLY A 690 -15.48 -33.80 -12.74
C GLY A 690 -14.48 -32.91 -11.97
N SER A 691 -13.28 -32.68 -12.51
CA SER A 691 -12.21 -31.90 -11.88
C SER A 691 -11.43 -31.09 -12.93
N THR A 692 -10.60 -30.14 -12.49
CA THR A 692 -9.63 -29.44 -13.34
C THR A 692 -8.21 -29.58 -12.80
N ASP A 693 -7.98 -30.56 -11.92
CA ASP A 693 -6.67 -30.89 -11.37
C ASP A 693 -5.82 -31.61 -12.43
N VAL A 694 -4.95 -30.86 -13.10
CA VAL A 694 -4.18 -31.29 -14.28
C VAL A 694 -2.70 -31.33 -14.01
N ASN A 695 -2.01 -32.18 -14.77
CA ASN A 695 -0.56 -32.22 -14.85
C ASN A 695 -0.15 -31.98 -16.31
N PHE A 696 0.37 -30.81 -16.64
CA PHE A 696 0.84 -30.50 -17.99
C PHE A 696 2.21 -31.12 -18.31
N THR A 697 3.04 -31.42 -17.31
CA THR A 697 4.36 -32.03 -17.54
C THR A 697 4.22 -33.48 -18.01
N ARG A 698 3.41 -34.27 -17.28
CA ARG A 698 3.05 -35.67 -17.55
C ARG A 698 1.51 -35.82 -17.63
N PRO A 699 0.89 -35.51 -18.79
CA PRO A 699 -0.57 -35.50 -18.97
C PRO A 699 -1.30 -36.76 -18.49
N ASP A 700 -0.73 -37.96 -18.73
CA ASP A 700 -1.34 -39.24 -18.34
C ASP A 700 -1.44 -39.44 -16.82
N LEU A 701 -0.64 -38.71 -16.04
CA LEU A 701 -0.63 -38.73 -14.58
C LEU A 701 -1.52 -37.63 -13.97
N SER A 702 -2.30 -36.92 -14.78
CA SER A 702 -3.20 -35.87 -14.29
C SER A 702 -4.23 -36.42 -13.30
N PRO A 703 -4.36 -35.83 -12.09
CA PRO A 703 -5.30 -36.32 -11.07
C PRO A 703 -6.76 -36.36 -11.53
N CYS A 704 -7.19 -35.42 -12.38
CA CYS A 704 -8.54 -35.42 -12.95
C CYS A 704 -8.87 -36.69 -13.76
N LEU A 705 -7.84 -37.40 -14.27
CA LEU A 705 -8.03 -38.64 -15.03
C LEU A 705 -8.16 -39.88 -14.14
N ALA A 706 -8.01 -39.77 -12.80
CA ALA A 706 -8.00 -40.92 -11.89
C ALA A 706 -9.32 -41.71 -11.85
N ARG A 707 -10.44 -41.08 -12.23
CA ARG A 707 -11.76 -41.74 -12.30
C ARG A 707 -11.91 -42.73 -13.44
N PHE A 708 -11.06 -42.66 -14.47
CA PHE A 708 -11.17 -43.52 -15.64
C PHE A 708 -10.33 -44.79 -15.43
N THR A 709 -11.00 -45.93 -15.40
CA THR A 709 -10.35 -47.24 -15.35
C THR A 709 -9.90 -47.72 -16.74
N ASP A 710 -10.60 -47.29 -17.79
CA ASP A 710 -10.23 -47.52 -19.19
C ASP A 710 -9.71 -46.22 -19.81
N ARG A 711 -8.45 -46.25 -20.26
CA ARG A 711 -7.83 -45.10 -20.94
C ARG A 711 -8.35 -44.91 -22.36
N ALA A 712 -8.95 -45.92 -22.97
CA ALA A 712 -9.55 -45.81 -24.30
C ALA A 712 -10.94 -45.12 -24.29
N ASP A 713 -11.50 -44.83 -23.11
CA ASP A 713 -12.74 -44.09 -22.97
C ASP A 713 -12.67 -42.76 -23.76
N PRO A 714 -13.63 -42.46 -24.66
CA PRO A 714 -13.62 -41.24 -25.46
C PRO A 714 -13.52 -39.95 -24.64
N ALA A 715 -14.12 -39.91 -23.45
CA ALA A 715 -14.02 -38.77 -22.55
C ALA A 715 -12.63 -38.65 -21.92
N CYS A 716 -12.01 -39.78 -21.58
CA CYS A 716 -10.61 -39.81 -21.12
C CYS A 716 -9.65 -39.32 -22.21
N GLN A 717 -9.82 -39.81 -23.44
CA GLN A 717 -9.02 -39.39 -24.60
C GLN A 717 -9.19 -37.90 -24.90
N ARG A 718 -10.41 -37.38 -24.85
CA ARG A 718 -10.68 -35.96 -25.04
C ARG A 718 -10.06 -35.09 -23.94
N ALA A 719 -10.18 -35.51 -22.67
CA ALA A 719 -9.55 -34.82 -21.55
C ALA A 719 -8.02 -34.80 -21.69
N LEU A 720 -7.41 -35.94 -22.05
CA LEU A 720 -5.97 -36.03 -22.29
C LEU A 720 -5.52 -35.10 -23.43
N ALA A 721 -6.30 -35.02 -24.52
CA ALA A 721 -6.02 -34.12 -25.63
C ALA A 721 -6.05 -32.63 -25.21
N LEU A 722 -7.00 -32.22 -24.35
CA LEU A 722 -7.04 -30.87 -23.79
C LEU A 722 -5.79 -30.57 -22.96
N ILE A 723 -5.37 -31.50 -22.10
CA ILE A 723 -4.19 -31.35 -21.25
C ILE A 723 -2.91 -31.30 -22.09
N ALA A 724 -2.79 -32.16 -23.11
CA ALA A 724 -1.69 -32.14 -24.05
C ALA A 724 -1.60 -30.83 -24.85
N ALA A 725 -2.74 -30.25 -25.25
CA ALA A 725 -2.79 -28.93 -25.88
C ALA A 725 -2.28 -27.83 -24.92
N GLY A 726 -2.68 -27.88 -23.64
CA GLY A 726 -2.16 -26.98 -22.62
C GLY A 726 -0.64 -27.10 -22.44
N LYS A 727 -0.10 -28.32 -22.43
CA LYS A 727 1.36 -28.59 -22.42
C LYS A 727 2.07 -27.94 -23.62
N GLN A 728 1.53 -28.15 -24.82
CA GLN A 728 2.11 -27.56 -26.04
C GLN A 728 2.11 -26.03 -25.96
N LEU A 729 1.01 -25.44 -25.50
CA LEU A 729 0.89 -24.00 -25.37
C LEU A 729 1.85 -23.41 -24.34
N LEU A 730 2.11 -24.11 -23.22
CA LEU A 730 3.15 -23.71 -22.27
C LEU A 730 4.56 -23.75 -22.88
N ALA A 731 4.83 -24.65 -23.82
CA ALA A 731 6.11 -24.70 -24.52
C ALA A 731 6.25 -23.55 -25.55
N GLU A 732 5.16 -23.19 -26.24
CA GLU A 732 5.13 -22.09 -27.20
C GLU A 732 5.09 -20.71 -26.53
N ARG A 733 4.38 -20.62 -25.39
CA ARG A 733 4.17 -19.42 -24.58
C ARG A 733 4.47 -19.75 -23.12
N PRO A 734 5.76 -19.75 -22.73
CA PRO A 734 6.14 -20.01 -21.34
C PRO A 734 5.47 -19.06 -20.37
N ARG A 735 5.22 -19.52 -19.14
CA ARG A 735 4.82 -18.68 -18.01
C ARG A 735 6.04 -18.00 -17.38
N ALA A 736 5.81 -17.02 -16.51
CA ALA A 736 6.86 -16.31 -15.79
C ALA A 736 7.77 -17.22 -14.94
N ASP A 737 7.29 -18.39 -14.51
CA ASP A 737 8.07 -19.39 -13.77
C ASP A 737 8.89 -20.33 -14.68
N MET A 738 8.86 -20.14 -16.00
CA MET A 738 9.46 -21.04 -16.98
C MET A 738 10.61 -20.38 -17.77
N PRO A 739 11.64 -21.15 -18.17
CA PRO A 739 12.70 -20.64 -19.04
C PRO A 739 12.16 -20.09 -20.36
N GLY A 740 12.77 -19.00 -20.85
CA GLY A 740 12.39 -18.38 -22.12
C GLY A 740 11.12 -17.51 -22.05
N PHE A 741 10.60 -17.22 -20.86
CA PHE A 741 9.55 -16.23 -20.68
C PHE A 741 9.96 -14.89 -21.29
N ARG A 742 9.01 -14.30 -22.04
CA ARG A 742 9.08 -12.95 -22.58
C ARG A 742 7.66 -12.44 -22.70
N LEU A 743 7.49 -11.12 -22.58
CA LEU A 743 6.20 -10.47 -22.80
C LEU A 743 5.76 -10.69 -24.24
N VAL A 744 4.58 -11.28 -24.43
CA VAL A 744 3.93 -11.40 -25.76
C VAL A 744 2.60 -10.66 -25.85
N SER A 745 2.04 -10.22 -24.71
CA SER A 745 0.81 -9.45 -24.65
C SER A 745 1.07 -8.01 -25.10
N PRO A 746 0.38 -7.49 -26.14
CA PRO A 746 0.54 -6.09 -26.55
C PRO A 746 0.23 -5.10 -25.44
N ILE A 747 -0.70 -5.44 -24.54
CA ILE A 747 -1.06 -4.61 -23.38
C ILE A 747 0.11 -4.53 -22.41
N GLU A 748 0.69 -5.66 -22.02
CA GLU A 748 1.81 -5.70 -21.07
C GLU A 748 3.09 -5.12 -21.69
N ILE A 749 3.32 -5.33 -22.99
CA ILE A 749 4.42 -4.67 -23.71
C ILE A 749 4.27 -3.15 -23.66
N ALA A 750 3.07 -2.62 -23.89
CA ALA A 750 2.81 -1.18 -23.79
C ALA A 750 2.96 -0.66 -22.35
N GLN A 751 2.49 -1.41 -21.36
CA GLN A 751 2.68 -1.07 -19.93
C GLN A 751 4.16 -1.04 -19.54
N GLN A 752 4.96 -2.03 -19.97
CA GLN A 752 6.39 -2.05 -19.72
C GLN A 752 7.09 -0.87 -20.42
N ALA A 753 6.75 -0.58 -21.67
CA ALA A 753 7.31 0.56 -22.39
C ALA A 753 6.97 1.90 -21.72
N LYS A 754 5.75 2.05 -21.19
CA LYS A 754 5.36 3.21 -20.37
C LYS A 754 6.20 3.30 -19.10
N TYR A 755 6.35 2.20 -18.36
CA TYR A 755 7.18 2.14 -17.16
C TYR A 755 8.63 2.56 -17.46
N ASP A 756 9.26 1.98 -18.48
CA ASP A 756 10.64 2.26 -18.85
C ASP A 756 10.85 3.73 -19.23
N ALA A 757 9.89 4.31 -19.98
CA ALA A 757 9.95 5.72 -20.37
C ALA A 757 9.84 6.67 -19.16
N LEU A 758 8.96 6.36 -18.20
CA LEU A 758 8.80 7.18 -16.99
C LEU A 758 10.00 7.04 -16.05
N GLN A 759 10.54 5.84 -15.89
CA GLN A 759 11.77 5.62 -15.13
C GLN A 759 12.95 6.38 -15.76
N GLN A 760 13.06 6.37 -17.08
CA GLN A 760 14.09 7.14 -17.78
C GLN A 760 13.90 8.66 -17.59
N ALA A 761 12.65 9.14 -17.59
CA ALA A 761 12.35 10.56 -17.36
C ALA A 761 12.73 11.01 -15.94
N GLU A 762 12.43 10.19 -14.92
CA GLU A 762 12.81 10.41 -13.52
C GLU A 762 14.35 10.44 -13.39
N GLN A 763 15.05 9.46 -13.97
CA GLN A 763 16.51 9.43 -13.93
C GLN A 763 17.14 10.68 -14.57
N GLN A 764 16.58 11.16 -15.68
CA GLN A 764 17.03 12.40 -16.31
C GLN A 764 16.76 13.64 -15.45
N ALA A 765 15.62 13.69 -14.74
CA ALA A 765 15.30 14.77 -13.80
C ALA A 765 16.23 14.76 -12.59
N ARG A 766 16.50 13.58 -12.03
CA ARG A 766 17.50 13.38 -10.97
C ARG A 766 18.88 13.87 -11.38
N GLN A 767 19.34 13.47 -12.57
CA GLN A 767 20.64 13.90 -13.09
C GLN A 767 20.72 15.41 -13.33
N ALA A 768 19.63 16.04 -13.81
CA ALA A 768 19.56 17.49 -13.95
C ALA A 768 19.65 18.18 -12.58
N ALA A 769 18.93 17.67 -11.57
CA ALA A 769 18.98 18.18 -10.20
C ALA A 769 20.39 18.10 -9.61
N VAL A 770 21.10 16.98 -9.80
CA VAL A 770 22.51 16.81 -9.38
C VAL A 770 23.43 17.85 -10.03
N ARG A 771 23.19 18.23 -11.28
CA ARG A 771 23.97 19.26 -11.99
C ARG A 771 23.52 20.70 -11.69
N GLY A 772 22.45 20.89 -10.91
CA GLY A 772 21.84 22.20 -10.69
C GLY A 772 21.13 22.77 -11.94
N GLU A 773 20.82 21.91 -12.91
CA GLU A 773 20.07 22.24 -14.12
C GLU A 773 18.57 22.14 -13.87
N LYS A 774 17.77 22.84 -14.69
CA LYS A 774 16.32 22.71 -14.69
C LYS A 774 15.87 21.78 -15.82
N ARG A 775 15.12 20.74 -15.47
CA ARG A 775 14.40 19.88 -16.41
C ARG A 775 12.91 19.96 -16.14
N PHE A 776 12.13 20.26 -17.17
CA PHE A 776 10.68 20.25 -17.11
C PHE A 776 10.13 18.99 -17.78
N ASP A 777 8.92 18.59 -17.40
CA ASP A 777 8.16 17.63 -18.19
C ASP A 777 7.95 18.17 -19.62
N ALA A 778 7.82 17.24 -20.57
CA ALA A 778 7.42 17.59 -21.92
C ALA A 778 5.98 18.11 -21.91
N ARG A 779 5.78 19.36 -22.37
CA ARG A 779 4.44 19.91 -22.60
C ARG A 779 3.80 19.15 -23.76
N GLN A 780 2.62 18.60 -23.53
CA GLN A 780 1.82 17.90 -24.54
C GLN A 780 0.89 18.86 -25.28
#